data_AF-A0AAV6ZU28-F1
#
_entry.id   AF-A0AAV6ZU28-F1
#
_cell.length_a   1.000
_cell.length_b   1.000
_cell.length_c   1.000
_cell.angle_alpha   90.00
_cell.angle_beta   90.00
_cell.angle_gamma   90.00
#
_symmetry.space_group_name_H-M   'P 1'
#
loop_
_entity.id
_entity.type
_entity.pdbx_description
1 polymer ?
#
loop_
_entity_poly.entity_id
_entity_poly.type
_entity_poly.pdbx_seq_one_letter_code
_entity_poly.pdbx_strand_id
1 'polypeptide(L)'
;MSVAERLIRQARELGDEEMEKFCSRARIHLQSADAECLDSVRRLHLILSASRSRRSLDPALVVQIQEAVCSLHTPAQVQAVCAAILCQLCPSPLVSVTWGPTQQPRGPLLSVLLAQSSPSDLLELGPRICRSLEMRVPEGHSLRALLPALLRIVDVCEESLQEEHVNIVNKKLADWLRYATVPQVGSPAPAGFFSSPRVKQPSQISEVDGAISTDFFTVLNHSQNYTEDQWMNIQGFSTLRRWLLHYGVGGNAATEDKSEVEGSVVSMVSASSTSSRLLPPRERLREKGFEYCLRIIEQCNRKPLKKADMDLQKACLVEAVSLIDVLCKQDVTFLYRTLPLVKILYTRVCSDPSLASVLLPVAQFYLNHSEAAAVESEAVYRHLFTKVPSDMFHHPLFAFQFVRFCRTNGSFLAENVEAFRGSFPNIMKLLAWNAPSLITEFVSLLPVLISPDSAIEMLHTLLDLPCLTAAMEVHLLAGSSSEKNNLDPSILPSNSTEAYRHPVYSPLFQYILRSEAWNGPPPEAFVKLRQILEDRLNSPRVHQCSQVVPCLLQLFVKVISKFADGPLVNKVILTFLERSSLLYKSPLFQMEVQGVLSTQLPNLFRMYPSAIVELSRELLDFISTAGNIQDKEPLFAHVVWAMGEYLSVLYDKRCTVEQINRFFEVLEALLFEITQLRASSSAPISSPRVITTLMTTLAKLASRSQDLIPRVSLYLTKMRSCVQSSAMISAYGEEDSEQILIRATELLNLLKVPSVAQIVLTPPFEVSKPSFHRDPSSSLPLAIRTSSVLLLRERTLPG
;
A
#
# COMPACT_ATOMS: atom_id res chain seq x y z
N MET A 1 19.84 10.84 16.00
CA MET A 1 18.72 10.21 16.73
C MET A 1 18.05 11.24 17.62
N SER A 2 16.73 11.36 17.54
CA SER A 2 15.96 12.28 18.38
C SER A 2 15.94 11.81 19.85
N VAL A 3 15.60 12.71 20.79
CA VAL A 3 15.43 12.34 22.21
C VAL A 3 14.32 11.28 22.39
N ALA A 4 13.26 11.36 21.59
CA ALA A 4 12.16 10.40 21.60
C ALA A 4 12.60 8.99 21.18
N GLU A 5 13.43 8.87 20.14
CA GLU A 5 13.97 7.57 19.70
C GLU A 5 14.84 6.91 20.78
N ARG A 6 15.62 7.71 21.52
CA ARG A 6 16.42 7.20 22.66
C ARG A 6 15.53 6.68 23.79
N LEU A 7 14.48 7.41 24.15
CA LEU A 7 13.55 7.00 25.21
C LEU A 7 12.78 5.72 24.84
N ILE A 8 12.32 5.60 23.59
CA ILE A 8 11.62 4.39 23.11
C ILE A 8 12.58 3.18 23.09
N ARG A 9 13.83 3.39 22.68
CA ARG A 9 14.85 2.35 22.68
C ARG A 9 15.18 1.88 24.11
N GLN A 10 15.40 2.82 25.03
CA GLN A 10 15.60 2.52 26.46
C GLN A 10 14.42 1.75 27.03
N ALA A 11 13.19 2.19 26.76
CA ALA A 11 11.98 1.51 27.22
C ALA A 11 11.86 0.06 26.69
N ARG A 12 12.36 -0.22 25.48
CA ARG A 12 12.39 -1.57 24.90
C ARG A 12 13.45 -2.47 25.52
N GLU A 13 14.56 -1.91 25.98
CA GLU A 13 15.72 -2.63 26.54
C GLU A 13 15.60 -2.88 28.06
N LEU A 14 14.57 -2.33 28.73
CA LEU A 14 14.30 -2.53 30.17
C LEU A 14 13.97 -3.99 30.52
N GLY A 15 14.67 -4.52 31.54
CA GLY A 15 14.42 -5.85 32.13
C GLY A 15 13.28 -5.89 33.16
N ASP A 16 12.95 -7.08 33.66
CA ASP A 16 11.78 -7.31 34.53
C ASP A 16 11.95 -6.72 35.95
N GLU A 17 13.14 -6.77 36.53
CA GLU A 17 13.42 -6.17 37.86
C GLU A 17 13.27 -4.63 37.85
N GLU A 18 13.68 -3.99 36.77
CA GLU A 18 13.54 -2.54 36.62
C GLU A 18 12.07 -2.16 36.44
N MET A 19 11.31 -2.98 35.71
CA MET A 19 9.87 -2.84 35.58
C MET A 19 9.17 -2.93 36.94
N GLU A 20 9.54 -3.89 37.79
CA GLU A 20 8.98 -4.02 39.14
C GLU A 20 9.25 -2.77 40.01
N LYS A 21 10.42 -2.14 39.85
CA LYS A 21 10.74 -0.85 40.50
C LYS A 21 9.88 0.30 39.97
N PHE A 22 9.48 0.30 38.70
CA PHE A 22 8.55 1.30 38.17
C PHE A 22 7.11 1.04 38.64
N CYS A 23 6.68 -0.22 38.69
CA CYS A 23 5.38 -0.62 39.20
C CYS A 23 5.20 -0.25 40.68
N SER A 24 6.17 -0.57 41.53
CA SER A 24 6.14 -0.25 42.96
C SER A 24 6.12 1.27 43.22
N ARG A 25 6.93 2.04 42.47
CA ARG A 25 6.88 3.52 42.54
C ARG A 25 5.52 4.07 42.11
N ALA A 26 4.98 3.62 40.98
CA ALA A 26 3.64 4.05 40.54
C ALA A 26 2.56 3.72 41.57
N ARG A 27 2.66 2.56 42.23
CA ARG A 27 1.76 2.13 43.30
C ARG A 27 1.77 3.10 44.50
N ILE A 28 2.96 3.46 44.98
CA ILE A 28 3.12 4.40 46.11
C ILE A 28 2.52 5.76 45.77
N HIS A 29 2.83 6.30 44.58
CA HIS A 29 2.35 7.62 44.18
C HIS A 29 0.85 7.65 43.87
N LEU A 30 0.25 6.54 43.41
CA LEU A 30 -1.21 6.42 43.25
C LEU A 30 -1.93 6.42 44.60
N GLN A 31 -1.33 5.85 45.64
CA GLN A 31 -1.88 5.86 47.00
C GLN A 31 -1.75 7.23 47.68
N SER A 32 -0.62 7.91 47.52
CA SER A 32 -0.36 9.22 48.14
C SER A 32 -1.05 10.38 47.41
N ALA A 33 -1.47 10.18 46.15
CA ALA A 33 -2.02 11.22 45.27
C ALA A 33 -1.15 12.48 45.19
N ASP A 34 0.17 12.30 45.21
CA ASP A 34 1.15 13.39 45.20
C ASP A 34 1.37 14.00 43.80
N ALA A 35 2.15 15.09 43.75
CA ALA A 35 2.45 15.79 42.50
C ALA A 35 3.26 14.93 41.51
N GLU A 36 3.98 13.91 41.98
CA GLU A 36 4.82 13.02 41.18
C GLU A 36 4.05 11.84 40.57
N CYS A 37 2.81 11.61 41.02
CA CYS A 37 1.92 10.57 40.54
C CYS A 37 1.74 10.58 39.01
N LEU A 38 1.49 11.76 38.43
CA LEU A 38 1.27 11.87 36.99
C LEU A 38 2.50 11.45 36.17
N ASP A 39 3.70 11.84 36.58
CA ASP A 39 4.94 11.52 35.87
C ASP A 39 5.31 10.04 36.01
N SER A 40 5.09 9.47 37.20
CA SER A 40 5.29 8.04 37.46
C SER A 40 4.38 7.17 36.59
N VAL A 41 3.09 7.50 36.50
CA VAL A 41 2.12 6.76 35.68
C VAL A 41 2.36 6.98 34.18
N ARG A 42 2.77 8.17 33.74
CA ARG A 42 3.18 8.43 32.33
C ARG A 42 4.39 7.60 31.91
N ARG A 43 5.40 7.49 32.77
CA ARG A 43 6.58 6.66 32.50
C ARG A 43 6.19 5.19 32.40
N LEU A 44 5.34 4.70 33.30
CA LEU A 44 4.82 3.33 33.25
C LEU A 44 4.07 3.07 31.93
N HIS A 45 3.18 3.98 31.52
CA HIS A 45 2.47 3.88 30.25
C HIS A 45 3.41 3.83 29.04
N LEU A 46 4.45 4.68 29.01
CA LEU A 46 5.46 4.69 27.95
C LEU A 46 6.17 3.33 27.85
N ILE A 47 6.62 2.78 28.98
CA ILE A 47 7.34 1.49 29.01
C ILE A 47 6.46 0.35 28.47
N LEU A 48 5.20 0.30 28.92
CA LEU A 48 4.24 -0.70 28.45
C LEU A 48 3.95 -0.55 26.95
N SER A 49 3.74 0.68 26.48
CA SER A 49 3.45 0.96 25.06
C SER A 49 4.61 0.70 24.10
N ALA A 50 5.86 0.87 24.56
CA ALA A 50 7.06 0.72 23.73
C ALA A 50 7.46 -0.73 23.50
N SER A 51 6.98 -1.64 24.35
CA SER A 51 7.34 -3.05 24.39
C SER A 51 6.64 -3.86 23.31
N ARG A 52 7.38 -4.75 22.63
CA ARG A 52 6.82 -5.63 21.59
C ARG A 52 6.07 -6.85 22.16
N SER A 53 6.30 -7.17 23.43
CA SER A 53 5.64 -8.25 24.18
C SER A 53 4.69 -7.66 25.24
N ARG A 54 3.58 -8.36 25.53
CA ARG A 54 2.68 -8.01 26.63
C ARG A 54 3.42 -8.23 27.96
N ARG A 55 3.76 -7.16 28.67
CA ARG A 55 4.36 -7.23 30.01
C ARG A 55 3.25 -7.41 31.06
N SER A 56 3.45 -8.30 32.03
CA SER A 56 2.51 -8.50 33.13
C SER A 56 2.67 -7.43 34.20
N LEU A 57 1.56 -6.92 34.72
CA LEU A 57 1.56 -6.03 35.88
C LEU A 57 1.13 -6.79 37.14
N ASP A 58 1.59 -6.32 38.30
CA ASP A 58 1.12 -6.80 39.61
C ASP A 58 -0.41 -6.56 39.73
N PRO A 59 -1.21 -7.61 40.01
CA PRO A 59 -2.66 -7.48 40.21
C PRO A 59 -3.06 -6.37 41.18
N ALA A 60 -2.28 -6.15 42.25
CA ALA A 60 -2.63 -5.14 43.24
C ALA A 60 -2.39 -3.70 42.74
N LEU A 61 -1.45 -3.49 41.82
CA LEU A 61 -1.31 -2.22 41.11
C LEU A 61 -2.48 -2.01 40.14
N VAL A 62 -2.91 -3.06 39.44
CA VAL A 62 -4.06 -2.99 38.50
C VAL A 62 -5.33 -2.54 39.24
N VAL A 63 -5.60 -3.08 40.43
CA VAL A 63 -6.74 -2.66 41.27
C VAL A 63 -6.67 -1.17 41.63
N GLN A 64 -5.50 -0.66 42.03
CA GLN A 64 -5.34 0.78 42.34
C GLN A 64 -5.53 1.67 41.12
N ILE A 65 -5.07 1.23 39.95
CA ILE A 65 -5.30 1.94 38.68
C ILE A 65 -6.80 1.95 38.35
N GLN A 66 -7.54 0.86 38.58
CA GLN A 66 -9.00 0.80 38.41
C GLN A 66 -9.73 1.75 39.37
N GLU A 67 -9.36 1.76 40.65
CA GLU A 67 -9.90 2.70 41.65
C GLU A 67 -9.63 4.14 41.25
N ALA A 68 -8.42 4.44 40.78
CA ALA A 68 -8.04 5.78 40.32
C ALA A 68 -8.88 6.25 39.12
N VAL A 69 -9.24 5.34 38.19
CA VAL A 69 -10.13 5.65 37.04
C VAL A 69 -11.57 5.89 37.49
N CYS A 70 -12.07 5.14 38.48
CA CYS A 70 -13.45 5.24 38.96
C CYS A 70 -13.69 6.39 39.95
N SER A 71 -12.65 6.83 40.68
CA SER A 71 -12.75 7.85 41.73
C SER A 71 -13.04 9.25 41.19
N LEU A 72 -13.93 10.00 41.86
CA LEU A 72 -14.22 11.40 41.52
C LEU A 72 -13.09 12.36 41.94
N HIS A 73 -12.24 11.96 42.89
CA HIS A 73 -11.22 12.80 43.52
C HIS A 73 -9.88 12.79 42.75
N THR A 74 -9.67 11.82 41.86
CA THR A 74 -8.46 11.71 41.07
C THR A 74 -8.42 12.78 39.97
N PRO A 75 -7.29 13.47 39.75
CA PRO A 75 -7.16 14.44 38.65
C PRO A 75 -7.43 13.81 37.29
N ALA A 76 -8.10 14.53 36.39
CA ALA A 76 -8.51 14.03 35.08
C ALA A 76 -7.33 13.53 34.21
N GLN A 77 -6.15 14.15 34.35
CA GLN A 77 -4.94 13.72 33.63
C GLN A 77 -4.44 12.36 34.13
N VAL A 78 -4.47 12.12 35.44
CA VAL A 78 -4.08 10.83 36.02
C VAL A 78 -5.08 9.74 35.64
N GLN A 79 -6.39 10.05 35.70
CA GLN A 79 -7.45 9.14 35.23
C GLN A 79 -7.25 8.73 33.77
N ALA A 80 -6.92 9.68 32.88
CA ALA A 80 -6.73 9.40 31.46
C ALA A 80 -5.54 8.47 31.19
N VAL A 81 -4.40 8.68 31.87
CA VAL A 81 -3.22 7.80 31.70
C VAL A 81 -3.48 6.42 32.35
N CYS A 82 -4.13 6.38 33.51
CA CYS A 82 -4.54 5.12 34.14
C CYS A 82 -5.47 4.31 33.23
N ALA A 83 -6.47 4.95 32.63
CA ALA A 83 -7.36 4.31 31.65
C ALA A 83 -6.58 3.79 30.43
N ALA A 84 -5.63 4.57 29.89
CA ALA A 84 -4.80 4.14 28.77
C ALA A 84 -3.94 2.90 29.09
N ILE A 85 -3.44 2.79 30.33
CA ILE A 85 -2.74 1.58 30.82
C ILE A 85 -3.71 0.39 30.87
N LEU A 86 -4.89 0.55 31.49
CA LEU A 86 -5.87 -0.55 31.58
C LEU A 86 -6.32 -1.02 30.19
N CYS A 87 -6.55 -0.10 29.24
CA CYS A 87 -6.92 -0.44 27.87
C CYS A 87 -5.86 -1.30 27.15
N GLN A 88 -4.57 -1.13 27.46
CA GLN A 88 -3.50 -1.97 26.89
C GLN A 88 -3.48 -3.39 27.47
N LEU A 89 -3.94 -3.55 28.71
CA LEU A 89 -4.07 -4.86 29.36
C LEU A 89 -5.30 -5.61 28.86
N CYS A 90 -6.32 -4.91 28.37
CA CYS A 90 -7.57 -5.50 27.91
C CYS A 90 -7.41 -6.30 26.59
N PRO A 91 -8.19 -7.37 26.40
CA PRO A 91 -9.04 -8.04 27.41
C PRO A 91 -8.16 -8.81 28.42
N SER A 92 -8.44 -8.67 29.72
CA SER A 92 -7.75 -9.38 30.80
C SER A 92 -8.71 -9.57 31.97
N PRO A 93 -8.74 -10.74 32.64
CA PRO A 93 -9.59 -10.98 33.80
C PRO A 93 -9.22 -10.11 35.01
N LEU A 94 -8.01 -9.52 35.01
CA LEU A 94 -7.56 -8.59 36.05
C LEU A 94 -8.25 -7.22 35.95
N VAL A 95 -8.79 -6.87 34.78
CA VAL A 95 -9.48 -5.58 34.56
C VAL A 95 -10.98 -5.83 34.55
N SER A 96 -11.66 -5.33 35.57
CA SER A 96 -13.11 -5.42 35.70
C SER A 96 -13.66 -4.11 36.23
N VAL A 97 -14.09 -3.26 35.32
CA VAL A 97 -14.73 -1.97 35.63
C VAL A 97 -16.20 -2.05 35.29
N THR A 98 -17.08 -1.47 36.10
CA THR A 98 -18.52 -1.44 35.81
C THR A 98 -19.03 0.00 35.78
N TRP A 99 -20.02 0.25 34.93
CA TRP A 99 -20.75 1.52 34.95
C TRP A 99 -22.01 1.34 35.79
N GLY A 100 -22.13 2.06 36.92
CA GLY A 100 -23.34 2.05 37.76
C GLY A 100 -24.46 2.94 37.20
N PRO A 101 -25.76 2.63 37.44
CA PRO A 101 -26.89 3.35 36.85
C PRO A 101 -26.96 4.84 37.23
N THR A 102 -26.34 5.21 38.35
CA THR A 102 -26.26 6.59 38.88
C THR A 102 -24.92 7.27 38.60
N GLN A 103 -23.95 6.57 38.01
CA GLN A 103 -22.61 7.09 37.77
C GLN A 103 -22.54 7.88 36.45
N GLN A 104 -21.77 8.97 36.48
CA GLN A 104 -21.46 9.79 35.31
C GLN A 104 -20.68 8.97 34.27
N PRO A 105 -21.09 8.94 33.00
CA PRO A 105 -20.27 8.34 31.95
C PRO A 105 -19.10 9.27 31.60
N ARG A 106 -17.93 9.01 32.19
CA ARG A 106 -16.70 9.77 31.94
C ARG A 106 -15.87 9.13 30.83
N GLY A 107 -15.13 9.94 30.07
CA GLY A 107 -14.27 9.47 28.98
C GLY A 107 -13.28 8.36 29.35
N PRO A 108 -12.46 8.52 30.41
CA PRO A 108 -11.53 7.48 30.85
C PRO A 108 -12.25 6.16 31.21
N LEU A 109 -13.34 6.23 31.96
CA LEU A 109 -14.16 5.08 32.34
C LEU A 109 -14.72 4.35 31.11
N LEU A 110 -15.35 5.09 30.19
CA LEU A 110 -15.90 4.53 28.94
C LEU A 110 -14.83 3.87 28.08
N SER A 111 -13.63 4.45 28.01
CA SER A 111 -12.54 3.87 27.21
C SER A 111 -12.12 2.49 27.72
N VAL A 112 -12.06 2.30 29.05
CA VAL A 112 -11.74 1.00 29.68
C VAL A 112 -12.90 0.02 29.50
N LEU A 113 -14.14 0.47 29.71
CA LEU A 113 -15.34 -0.35 29.50
C LEU A 113 -15.38 -0.91 28.07
N LEU A 114 -15.16 -0.07 27.05
CA LEU A 114 -15.13 -0.52 25.66
C LEU A 114 -13.97 -1.49 25.38
N ALA A 115 -12.81 -1.29 25.99
CA ALA A 115 -11.65 -2.15 25.76
C ALA A 115 -11.79 -3.53 26.42
N GLN A 116 -12.43 -3.62 27.58
CA GLN A 116 -12.64 -4.89 28.31
C GLN A 116 -13.87 -5.68 27.82
N SER A 117 -14.86 -5.02 27.21
CA SER A 117 -16.17 -5.61 26.91
C SER A 117 -16.09 -6.70 25.86
N SER A 118 -16.82 -7.79 26.08
CA SER A 118 -17.13 -8.77 25.04
C SER A 118 -18.22 -8.25 24.09
N PRO A 119 -18.42 -8.85 22.90
CA PRO A 119 -19.49 -8.45 21.99
C PRO A 119 -20.89 -8.43 22.63
N SER A 120 -21.19 -9.35 23.56
CA SER A 120 -22.47 -9.35 24.30
C SER A 120 -22.60 -8.16 25.26
N ASP A 121 -21.52 -7.79 25.96
CA ASP A 121 -21.55 -6.63 26.87
C ASP A 121 -21.75 -5.32 26.10
N LEU A 122 -21.22 -5.24 24.88
CA LEU A 122 -21.40 -4.07 24.00
C LEU A 122 -22.85 -3.88 23.55
N LEU A 123 -23.61 -4.97 23.34
CA LEU A 123 -25.03 -4.93 23.01
C LEU A 123 -25.88 -4.35 24.15
N GLU A 124 -25.51 -4.58 25.40
CA GLU A 124 -26.19 -3.98 26.56
C GLU A 124 -25.77 -2.52 26.79
N LEU A 125 -24.50 -2.21 26.53
CA LEU A 125 -23.92 -0.89 26.75
C LEU A 125 -24.48 0.16 25.76
N GLY A 126 -24.72 -0.21 24.50
CA GLY A 126 -25.21 0.69 23.45
C GLY A 126 -26.54 1.38 23.79
N PRO A 127 -27.62 0.64 24.09
CA PRO A 127 -28.91 1.18 24.53
C PRO A 127 -28.81 2.09 25.76
N ARG A 128 -27.90 1.75 26.68
CA ARG A 128 -27.68 2.54 27.89
C ARG A 128 -27.03 3.88 27.62
N ILE A 129 -26.06 3.93 26.69
CA ILE A 129 -25.47 5.17 26.19
C ILE A 129 -26.52 6.03 25.48
N CYS A 130 -27.39 5.43 24.65
CA CYS A 130 -28.45 6.15 23.96
C CYS A 130 -29.41 6.84 24.94
N ARG A 131 -29.83 6.14 25.99
CA ARG A 131 -30.66 6.73 27.07
C ARG A 131 -29.95 7.87 27.80
N SER A 132 -28.65 7.76 28.06
CA SER A 132 -27.87 8.85 28.66
C SER A 132 -27.74 10.08 27.75
N LEU A 133 -27.70 9.91 26.43
CA LEU A 133 -27.72 11.02 25.47
C LEU A 133 -29.08 11.73 25.41
N GLU A 134 -30.17 11.03 25.73
CA GLU A 134 -31.52 11.60 25.76
C GLU A 134 -31.72 12.59 26.92
N MET A 135 -31.19 12.23 28.10
CA MET A 135 -31.40 12.94 29.36
C MET A 135 -30.96 14.41 29.30
N ARG A 136 -31.70 15.28 30.01
CA ARG A 136 -31.32 16.69 30.17
C ARG A 136 -30.11 16.76 31.10
N VAL A 137 -29.02 17.31 30.58
CA VAL A 137 -27.73 17.37 31.27
C VAL A 137 -27.81 18.35 32.45
N PRO A 138 -27.52 17.94 33.69
CA PRO A 138 -27.37 18.87 34.82
C PRO A 138 -26.13 19.76 34.64
N GLU A 139 -26.11 20.96 35.21
CA GLU A 139 -24.97 21.88 35.08
C GLU A 139 -23.63 21.21 35.46
N GLY A 140 -22.62 21.34 34.59
CA GLY A 140 -21.27 20.80 34.82
C GLY A 140 -20.99 19.37 34.33
N HIS A 141 -21.97 18.70 33.72
CA HIS A 141 -21.81 17.37 33.14
C HIS A 141 -21.35 17.46 31.67
N SER A 142 -20.84 16.36 31.10
CA SER A 142 -20.28 16.37 29.74
C SER A 142 -20.70 15.13 28.94
N LEU A 143 -21.44 15.34 27.85
CA LEU A 143 -21.83 14.28 26.91
C LEU A 143 -20.72 13.90 25.92
N ARG A 144 -19.58 14.60 25.95
CA ARG A 144 -18.53 14.56 24.90
C ARG A 144 -17.89 13.20 24.67
N ALA A 145 -17.97 12.29 25.64
CA ALA A 145 -17.40 10.96 25.52
C ALA A 145 -18.40 9.89 25.04
N LEU A 146 -19.70 10.16 25.13
CA LEU A 146 -20.76 9.19 24.85
C LEU A 146 -20.91 8.92 23.35
N LEU A 147 -20.89 9.97 22.52
CA LEU A 147 -21.07 9.81 21.07
C LEU A 147 -19.91 9.05 20.40
N PRO A 148 -18.63 9.35 20.69
CA PRO A 148 -17.52 8.52 20.21
C PRO A 148 -17.58 7.09 20.73
N ALA A 149 -17.99 6.88 21.99
CA ALA A 149 -18.14 5.55 22.56
C ALA A 149 -19.23 4.75 21.84
N LEU A 150 -20.38 5.37 21.58
CA LEU A 150 -21.48 4.77 20.83
C LEU A 150 -21.03 4.34 19.43
N LEU A 151 -20.33 5.20 18.71
CA LEU A 151 -19.82 4.85 17.38
C LEU A 151 -18.85 3.66 17.41
N ARG A 152 -18.02 3.54 18.45
CA ARG A 152 -17.12 2.39 18.60
C ARG A 152 -17.89 1.09 18.81
N ILE A 153 -19.03 1.14 19.51
CA ILE A 153 -19.93 -0.02 19.66
C ILE A 153 -20.53 -0.41 18.31
N VAL A 154 -21.05 0.57 17.57
CA VAL A 154 -21.67 0.34 16.26
C VAL A 154 -20.66 -0.20 15.23
N ASP A 155 -19.40 0.24 15.28
CA ASP A 155 -18.33 -0.28 14.40
C ASP A 155 -17.96 -1.75 14.68
N VAL A 156 -18.25 -2.27 15.88
CA VAL A 156 -17.88 -3.64 16.30
C VAL A 156 -19.09 -4.58 16.23
N CYS A 157 -20.29 -4.08 16.49
CA CYS A 157 -21.54 -4.84 16.54
C CYS A 157 -22.54 -4.28 15.52
N GLU A 158 -22.61 -4.93 14.35
CA GLU A 158 -23.68 -4.73 13.38
C GLU A 158 -25.03 -5.01 14.06
N GLU A 159 -26.01 -4.11 13.89
CA GLU A 159 -27.34 -4.17 14.52
C GLU A 159 -27.38 -4.02 16.06
N SER A 160 -26.39 -3.36 16.66
CA SER A 160 -26.34 -3.12 18.11
C SER A 160 -27.50 -2.30 18.70
N LEU A 161 -28.27 -1.58 17.88
CA LEU A 161 -29.30 -0.64 18.35
C LEU A 161 -30.65 -0.90 17.68
N GLN A 162 -31.70 -0.98 18.49
CA GLN A 162 -33.08 -0.96 18.02
C GLN A 162 -33.47 0.42 17.44
N GLU A 163 -34.52 0.45 16.63
CA GLU A 163 -34.99 1.65 15.94
C GLU A 163 -35.33 2.81 16.89
N GLU A 164 -35.87 2.54 18.07
CA GLU A 164 -36.14 3.56 19.10
C GLU A 164 -34.85 4.28 19.54
N HIS A 165 -33.78 3.52 19.81
CA HIS A 165 -32.48 4.06 20.19
C HIS A 165 -31.84 4.86 19.05
N VAL A 166 -31.96 4.36 17.82
CA VAL A 166 -31.50 5.06 16.61
C VAL A 166 -32.25 6.39 16.44
N ASN A 167 -33.56 6.41 16.67
CA ASN A 167 -34.39 7.61 16.57
C ASN A 167 -34.04 8.67 17.62
N ILE A 168 -33.71 8.27 18.85
CA ILE A 168 -33.22 9.17 19.91
C ILE A 168 -31.95 9.89 19.44
N VAL A 169 -30.97 9.13 18.93
CA VAL A 169 -29.68 9.69 18.50
C VAL A 169 -29.87 10.57 17.26
N ASN A 170 -30.68 10.15 16.29
CA ASN A 170 -31.00 10.96 15.10
C ASN A 170 -31.59 12.32 15.46
N LYS A 171 -32.56 12.34 16.38
CA LYS A 171 -33.18 13.58 16.86
C LYS A 171 -32.16 14.49 17.51
N LYS A 172 -31.31 13.96 18.40
CA LYS A 172 -30.25 14.73 19.07
C LYS A 172 -29.21 15.30 18.10
N LEU A 173 -28.73 14.49 17.16
CA LEU A 173 -27.80 14.95 16.13
C LEU A 173 -28.43 16.07 15.29
N ALA A 174 -29.68 15.91 14.85
CA ALA A 174 -30.37 16.94 14.08
C ALA A 174 -30.56 18.24 14.89
N ASP A 175 -30.89 18.13 16.18
CA ASP A 175 -31.02 19.28 17.09
C ASP A 175 -29.67 19.98 17.30
N TRP A 176 -28.59 19.25 17.56
CA TRP A 176 -27.25 19.83 17.75
C TRP A 176 -26.73 20.52 16.49
N LEU A 177 -26.93 19.93 15.31
CA LEU A 177 -26.49 20.51 14.04
C LEU A 177 -27.21 21.83 13.74
N ARG A 178 -28.51 21.95 14.05
CA ARG A 178 -29.33 23.11 13.65
C ARG A 178 -29.50 24.18 14.72
N TYR A 179 -29.57 23.79 15.99
CA TYR A 179 -30.03 24.67 17.08
C TYR A 179 -28.98 24.89 18.17
N ALA A 180 -27.70 24.61 17.89
CA ALA A 180 -26.62 25.02 18.78
C ALA A 180 -26.59 26.55 18.95
N THR A 181 -26.33 26.99 20.17
CA THR A 181 -26.53 28.37 20.62
C THR A 181 -25.60 29.34 19.88
N VAL A 182 -26.17 30.42 19.35
CA VAL A 182 -25.44 31.61 18.86
C VAL A 182 -25.82 32.77 19.77
N PRO A 183 -24.91 33.30 20.61
CA PRO A 183 -25.21 34.44 21.47
C PRO A 183 -25.56 35.65 20.58
N GLN A 184 -26.79 36.14 20.74
CA GLN A 184 -27.30 37.29 20.00
C GLN A 184 -26.66 38.59 20.50
N VAL A 185 -26.43 39.51 19.57
CA VAL A 185 -26.13 40.91 19.85
C VAL A 185 -27.38 41.58 20.45
N GLY A 186 -27.30 41.96 21.72
CA GLY A 186 -28.00 43.10 22.35
C GLY A 186 -29.53 43.07 22.48
N SER A 187 -30.03 42.93 23.71
CA SER A 187 -31.27 43.60 24.15
C SER A 187 -30.89 44.97 24.75
N PRO A 188 -31.67 46.06 24.57
CA PRO A 188 -31.27 47.40 24.98
C PRO A 188 -31.15 47.50 26.51
N ALA A 189 -30.08 48.14 26.97
CA ALA A 189 -29.89 48.42 28.39
C ALA A 189 -31.05 49.29 28.92
N PRO A 190 -31.63 49.00 30.10
CA PRO A 190 -32.33 50.03 30.83
C PRO A 190 -31.29 50.98 31.44
N ALA A 191 -31.50 52.27 31.24
CA ALA A 191 -30.70 53.32 31.86
C ALA A 191 -30.72 53.17 33.39
N GLY A 192 -29.55 53.11 34.01
CA GLY A 192 -29.41 53.02 35.47
C GLY A 192 -28.00 53.34 35.93
N PHE A 193 -27.81 54.57 36.40
CA PHE A 193 -26.64 55.05 37.14
C PHE A 193 -26.35 54.11 38.33
N PHE A 194 -25.22 53.42 38.34
CA PHE A 194 -24.32 53.07 39.47
C PHE A 194 -23.44 51.87 39.09
N SER A 195 -22.13 52.01 39.32
CA SER A 195 -21.06 51.07 38.97
C SER A 195 -21.14 49.73 39.73
N SER A 196 -21.16 48.59 39.01
CA SER A 196 -20.88 47.25 39.54
C SER A 196 -20.02 46.43 38.54
N PRO A 197 -19.37 45.32 38.96
CA PRO A 197 -18.20 44.75 38.27
C PRO A 197 -18.57 44.26 36.87
N ARG A 198 -17.67 44.49 35.91
CA ARG A 198 -17.82 44.09 34.50
C ARG A 198 -18.14 42.60 34.38
N VAL A 199 -19.42 42.24 34.32
CA VAL A 199 -19.87 40.99 33.72
C VAL A 199 -19.33 41.02 32.29
N LYS A 200 -18.38 40.13 31.99
CA LYS A 200 -17.83 39.98 30.63
C LYS A 200 -19.02 39.87 29.67
N GLN A 201 -19.11 40.80 28.72
CA GLN A 201 -20.08 40.68 27.63
C GLN A 201 -19.96 39.28 27.03
N PRO A 202 -21.08 38.61 26.68
CA PRO A 202 -21.03 37.32 26.02
C PRO A 202 -20.15 37.46 24.77
N SER A 203 -19.09 36.66 24.70
CA SER A 203 -18.14 36.71 23.59
C SER A 203 -18.89 36.43 22.29
N GLN A 204 -18.88 37.40 21.39
CA GLN A 204 -19.56 37.33 20.11
C GLN A 204 -18.98 36.18 19.28
N ILE A 205 -19.84 35.35 18.69
CA ILE A 205 -19.40 34.31 17.77
C ILE A 205 -19.07 34.94 16.44
N SER A 206 -17.85 34.70 15.97
CA SER A 206 -17.40 35.14 14.66
C SER A 206 -17.33 33.98 13.68
N GLU A 207 -17.29 34.33 12.41
CA GLU A 207 -16.92 33.48 11.29
C GLU A 207 -15.38 33.41 11.21
N VAL A 208 -14.86 32.53 10.34
CA VAL A 208 -13.41 32.34 10.13
C VAL A 208 -12.64 33.58 9.68
N ASP A 209 -13.32 34.54 9.04
CA ASP A 209 -12.79 35.82 8.57
C ASP A 209 -12.91 36.94 9.64
N GLY A 210 -13.47 36.62 10.81
CA GLY A 210 -13.72 37.58 11.89
C GLY A 210 -15.04 38.35 11.75
N ALA A 211 -15.83 38.12 10.70
CA ALA A 211 -17.17 38.70 10.59
C ALA A 211 -18.09 38.10 11.66
N ILE A 212 -19.11 38.84 12.09
CA ILE A 212 -20.08 38.36 13.07
C ILE A 212 -20.93 37.26 12.42
N SER A 213 -21.12 36.14 13.13
CA SER A 213 -21.98 35.06 12.61
C SER A 213 -23.45 35.47 12.67
N THR A 214 -24.15 35.30 11.55
CA THR A 214 -25.57 35.69 11.39
C THR A 214 -26.50 34.50 11.18
N ASP A 215 -25.96 33.30 11.02
CA ASP A 215 -26.71 32.05 10.82
C ASP A 215 -26.47 31.07 11.99
N PHE A 216 -26.95 29.83 11.88
CA PHE A 216 -26.74 28.79 12.90
C PHE A 216 -25.25 28.42 13.06
N PHE A 217 -24.89 27.97 14.26
CA PHE A 217 -23.53 27.61 14.62
C PHE A 217 -23.03 26.37 13.86
N THR A 218 -21.79 26.45 13.37
CA THR A 218 -21.04 25.35 12.76
C THR A 218 -19.65 25.20 13.37
N VAL A 219 -18.95 24.12 13.01
CA VAL A 219 -17.56 23.84 13.40
C VAL A 219 -16.56 24.91 12.90
N LEU A 220 -16.94 25.73 11.92
CA LEU A 220 -16.11 26.82 11.40
C LEU A 220 -16.36 28.16 12.10
N ASN A 221 -17.26 28.21 13.07
CA ASN A 221 -17.45 29.39 13.89
C ASN A 221 -16.43 29.47 15.03
N HIS A 222 -16.01 30.69 15.38
CA HIS A 222 -15.04 30.95 16.42
C HIS A 222 -15.70 31.57 17.66
N SER A 223 -15.38 31.02 18.84
CA SER A 223 -15.74 31.56 20.16
C SER A 223 -14.56 31.44 21.12
N GLN A 224 -14.52 32.29 22.15
CA GLN A 224 -13.51 32.18 23.22
C GLN A 224 -13.70 30.93 24.06
N ASN A 225 -14.96 30.56 24.33
CA ASN A 225 -15.34 29.35 25.05
C ASN A 225 -16.57 28.74 24.37
N TYR A 226 -16.51 27.45 24.05
CA TYR A 226 -17.66 26.74 23.51
C TYR A 226 -18.56 26.19 24.62
N THR A 227 -19.87 26.42 24.48
CA THR A 227 -20.90 25.79 25.31
C THR A 227 -21.01 24.28 25.01
N GLU A 228 -21.69 23.51 25.86
CA GLU A 228 -21.76 22.06 25.69
C GLU A 228 -22.47 21.65 24.39
N ASP A 229 -23.57 22.32 24.04
CA ASP A 229 -24.29 22.13 22.78
C ASP A 229 -23.45 22.49 21.55
N GLN A 230 -22.58 23.51 21.62
CA GLN A 230 -21.62 23.82 20.57
C GLN A 230 -20.56 22.72 20.40
N TRP A 231 -20.07 22.15 21.52
CA TRP A 231 -19.19 20.98 21.46
C TRP A 231 -19.90 19.77 20.83
N MET A 232 -21.18 19.55 21.18
CA MET A 232 -21.97 18.47 20.59
C MET A 232 -22.30 18.70 19.12
N ASN A 233 -22.42 19.96 18.66
CA ASN A 233 -22.51 20.29 17.23
C ASN A 233 -21.23 19.88 16.48
N ILE A 234 -20.06 20.27 16.99
CA ILE A 234 -18.76 19.93 16.40
C ILE A 234 -18.56 18.41 16.34
N GLN A 235 -18.83 17.72 17.46
CA GLN A 235 -18.75 16.26 17.51
C GLN A 235 -19.79 15.59 16.62
N GLY A 236 -21.02 16.11 16.61
CA GLY A 236 -22.11 15.62 15.78
C GLY A 236 -21.72 15.62 14.31
N PHE A 237 -21.20 16.75 13.79
CA PHE A 237 -20.71 16.82 12.42
C PHE A 237 -19.55 15.84 12.16
N SER A 238 -18.54 15.80 13.04
CA SER A 238 -17.38 14.91 12.91
C SER A 238 -17.72 13.41 12.91
N THR A 239 -18.90 13.05 13.40
CA THR A 239 -19.35 11.65 13.57
C THR A 239 -20.51 11.29 12.63
N LEU A 240 -21.14 12.30 12.02
CA LEU A 240 -22.35 12.17 11.22
C LEU A 240 -22.19 11.17 10.07
N ARG A 241 -21.08 11.23 9.32
CA ARG A 241 -20.89 10.37 8.15
C ARG A 241 -20.89 8.91 8.57
N ARG A 242 -20.18 8.60 9.65
CA ARG A 242 -20.10 7.23 10.18
C ARG A 242 -21.47 6.76 10.66
N TRP A 243 -22.20 7.62 11.36
CA TRP A 243 -23.55 7.31 11.80
C TRP A 243 -24.52 7.05 10.63
N LEU A 244 -24.49 7.89 9.59
CA LEU A 244 -25.32 7.74 8.40
C LEU A 244 -24.97 6.48 7.59
N LEU A 245 -23.72 6.05 7.55
CA LEU A 245 -23.34 4.80 6.88
C LEU A 245 -23.96 3.57 7.54
N HIS A 246 -24.10 3.58 8.87
CA HIS A 246 -24.69 2.47 9.63
C HIS A 246 -26.22 2.52 9.70
N TYR A 247 -26.81 3.70 9.89
CA TYR A 247 -28.25 3.84 10.19
C TYR A 247 -29.01 4.80 9.27
N GLY A 248 -28.41 5.23 8.17
CA GLY A 248 -29.01 6.20 7.25
C GLY A 248 -29.98 5.58 6.24
N VAL A 249 -29.87 4.29 5.93
CA VAL A 249 -30.82 3.55 5.07
C VAL A 249 -31.94 2.99 5.95
N GLY A 250 -33.20 3.12 5.52
CA GLY A 250 -34.33 2.55 6.25
C GLY A 250 -34.25 1.01 6.27
N GLY A 251 -34.48 0.40 7.43
CA GLY A 251 -34.64 -1.06 7.52
C GLY A 251 -35.80 -1.52 6.65
N ASN A 252 -35.56 -2.55 5.84
CA ASN A 252 -36.54 -3.29 5.03
C ASN A 252 -37.57 -2.45 4.25
N ALA A 253 -37.22 -2.09 3.01
CA ALA A 253 -38.18 -2.13 1.92
C ALA A 253 -38.51 -3.60 1.58
N ALA A 254 -39.09 -4.33 2.54
CA ALA A 254 -39.86 -5.52 2.24
C ALA A 254 -41.27 -5.02 1.91
N THR A 255 -41.58 -5.00 0.61
CA THR A 255 -42.93 -5.23 0.06
C THR A 255 -44.11 -4.96 1.00
N GLU A 256 -44.50 -3.71 1.19
CA GLU A 256 -45.88 -3.38 1.56
C GLU A 256 -46.37 -2.20 0.70
N ASP A 257 -47.42 -2.53 -0.05
CA ASP A 257 -48.29 -1.75 -0.93
C ASP A 257 -48.03 -0.25 -1.11
N LYS A 258 -47.56 0.07 -2.32
CA LYS A 258 -47.93 1.31 -3.01
C LYS A 258 -49.44 1.29 -3.24
N SER A 259 -50.21 1.88 -2.32
CA SER A 259 -51.52 2.41 -2.68
C SER A 259 -51.34 3.85 -3.14
N GLU A 260 -51.73 4.05 -4.39
CA GLU A 260 -51.74 5.30 -5.13
C GLU A 260 -52.64 6.32 -4.42
N VAL A 261 -52.08 7.45 -4.02
CA VAL A 261 -52.82 8.71 -3.99
C VAL A 261 -52.00 9.73 -4.76
N GLU A 262 -52.32 9.82 -6.05
CA GLU A 262 -51.89 10.89 -6.94
C GLU A 262 -52.30 12.27 -6.41
N GLY A 263 -51.44 13.24 -6.67
CA GLY A 263 -51.88 14.61 -6.95
C GLY A 263 -51.71 15.62 -5.83
N SER A 264 -50.49 16.14 -5.66
CA SER A 264 -50.31 17.60 -5.61
C SER A 264 -48.85 17.99 -5.81
N VAL A 265 -48.52 18.32 -7.06
CA VAL A 265 -47.30 19.03 -7.44
C VAL A 265 -47.50 20.50 -7.08
N VAL A 266 -47.31 20.88 -5.82
CA VAL A 266 -47.27 22.29 -5.42
C VAL A 266 -46.22 22.51 -4.31
N SER A 267 -45.15 23.22 -4.68
CA SER A 267 -44.27 24.01 -3.79
C SER A 267 -43.24 23.27 -2.90
N MET A 268 -42.19 22.71 -3.52
CA MET A 268 -40.94 22.30 -2.82
C MET A 268 -39.83 23.37 -2.85
N VAL A 269 -40.21 24.65 -2.93
CA VAL A 269 -39.30 25.76 -2.70
C VAL A 269 -39.70 26.40 -1.38
N SER A 270 -38.76 26.43 -0.43
CA SER A 270 -38.91 26.99 0.92
C SER A 270 -39.67 26.12 1.95
N ALA A 271 -39.07 24.99 2.34
CA ALA A 271 -39.33 24.44 3.67
C ALA A 271 -38.81 25.45 4.72
N SER A 272 -39.71 26.28 5.22
CA SER A 272 -39.49 27.06 6.43
C SER A 272 -39.05 26.12 7.56
N SER A 273 -38.20 26.62 8.47
CA SER A 273 -37.62 25.84 9.59
C SER A 273 -38.64 25.10 10.46
N THR A 274 -39.92 25.46 10.38
CA THR A 274 -41.06 24.84 11.05
C THR A 274 -41.57 23.54 10.40
N SER A 275 -41.53 23.37 9.07
CA SER A 275 -42.04 22.14 8.41
C SER A 275 -41.11 20.94 8.60
N SER A 276 -39.80 21.18 8.61
CA SER A 276 -38.77 20.14 8.84
C SER A 276 -38.87 19.45 10.21
N ARG A 277 -39.57 20.03 11.20
CA ARG A 277 -39.79 19.41 12.51
C ARG A 277 -40.80 18.25 12.48
N LEU A 278 -41.60 18.17 11.41
CA LEU A 278 -42.63 17.14 11.23
C LEU A 278 -42.07 15.86 10.54
N LEU A 279 -40.84 15.92 10.02
CA LEU A 279 -40.19 14.78 9.39
C LEU A 279 -39.83 13.70 10.43
N PRO A 280 -39.90 12.41 10.07
CA PRO A 280 -39.33 11.32 10.85
C PRO A 280 -37.87 11.62 11.27
N PRO A 281 -37.41 11.18 12.45
CA PRO A 281 -36.08 11.53 12.96
C PRO A 281 -34.92 11.27 11.98
N ARG A 282 -34.98 10.16 11.22
CA ARG A 282 -34.00 9.82 10.18
C ARG A 282 -33.97 10.85 9.05
N GLU A 283 -35.12 11.12 8.42
CA GLU A 283 -35.24 12.08 7.31
C GLU A 283 -34.87 13.50 7.77
N ARG A 284 -35.30 13.87 8.98
CA ARG A 284 -34.92 15.14 9.60
C ARG A 284 -33.41 15.26 9.78
N LEU A 285 -32.73 14.21 10.22
CA LEU A 285 -31.27 14.21 10.33
C LEU A 285 -30.62 14.38 8.96
N ARG A 286 -31.11 13.70 7.91
CA ARG A 286 -30.57 13.85 6.55
C ARG A 286 -30.71 15.28 6.05
N GLU A 287 -31.89 15.90 6.16
CA GLU A 287 -32.10 17.29 5.72
C GLU A 287 -31.22 18.27 6.51
N LYS A 288 -31.12 18.12 7.84
CA LYS A 288 -30.27 19.00 8.66
C LYS A 288 -28.78 18.76 8.45
N GLY A 289 -28.37 17.52 8.23
CA GLY A 289 -27.01 17.19 7.81
C GLY A 289 -26.67 17.80 6.46
N PHE A 290 -27.61 17.77 5.51
CA PHE A 290 -27.48 18.40 4.20
C PHE A 290 -27.33 19.92 4.30
N GLU A 291 -28.26 20.61 4.98
CA GLU A 291 -28.19 22.06 5.24
C GLU A 291 -26.86 22.46 5.90
N TYR A 292 -26.38 21.68 6.86
CA TYR A 292 -25.11 21.91 7.53
C TYR A 292 -23.93 21.82 6.55
N CYS A 293 -23.90 20.79 5.69
CA CYS A 293 -22.84 20.65 4.68
C CYS A 293 -22.84 21.81 3.68
N LEU A 294 -24.01 22.28 3.25
CA LEU A 294 -24.13 23.45 2.38
C LEU A 294 -23.54 24.71 3.04
N ARG A 295 -23.88 24.92 4.32
CA ARG A 295 -23.35 26.04 5.11
C ARG A 295 -21.82 25.97 5.26
N ILE A 296 -21.27 24.78 5.51
CA ILE A 296 -19.81 24.58 5.58
C ILE A 296 -19.14 24.95 4.24
N ILE A 297 -19.67 24.48 3.11
CA ILE A 297 -19.14 24.81 1.78
C ILE A 297 -19.14 26.32 1.54
N GLU A 298 -20.22 27.00 1.92
CA GLU A 298 -20.34 28.45 1.83
C GLU A 298 -19.30 29.17 2.71
N GLN A 299 -19.14 28.76 3.97
CA GLN A 299 -18.13 29.33 4.90
C GLN A 299 -16.71 29.13 4.38
N CYS A 300 -16.44 28.02 3.70
CA CYS A 300 -15.16 27.75 3.06
C CYS A 300 -14.84 28.67 1.87
N ASN A 301 -15.75 29.55 1.44
CA ASN A 301 -15.43 30.62 0.48
C ASN A 301 -14.79 31.85 1.14
N ARG A 302 -14.82 31.93 2.47
CA ARG A 302 -14.25 33.03 3.24
C ARG A 302 -12.79 32.75 3.58
N LYS A 303 -11.94 33.78 3.49
CA LYS A 303 -10.50 33.69 3.79
C LYS A 303 -10.27 33.74 5.31
N PRO A 304 -9.68 32.70 5.92
CA PRO A 304 -9.43 32.70 7.37
C PRO A 304 -8.34 33.67 7.81
N LEU A 305 -8.45 34.14 9.05
CA LEU A 305 -7.43 34.99 9.68
C LEU A 305 -6.19 34.21 10.15
N LYS A 306 -6.34 32.94 10.55
CA LYS A 306 -5.26 32.11 11.08
C LYS A 306 -5.01 30.89 10.18
N LYS A 307 -3.74 30.45 10.12
CA LYS A 307 -3.34 29.26 9.36
C LYS A 307 -4.04 27.98 9.84
N ALA A 308 -4.17 27.79 11.16
CA ALA A 308 -4.86 26.62 11.72
C ALA A 308 -6.34 26.54 11.27
N ASP A 309 -6.99 27.69 11.11
CA ASP A 309 -8.39 27.77 10.66
C ASP A 309 -8.50 27.41 9.16
N MET A 310 -7.46 27.72 8.35
CA MET A 310 -7.39 27.26 6.96
C MET A 310 -7.29 25.74 6.86
N ASP A 311 -6.46 25.11 7.69
CA ASP A 311 -6.31 23.65 7.69
C ASP A 311 -7.60 22.97 8.17
N LEU A 312 -8.28 23.55 9.17
CA LEU A 312 -9.59 23.09 9.63
C LEU A 312 -10.67 23.23 8.55
N GLN A 313 -10.72 24.36 7.84
CA GLN A 313 -11.63 24.56 6.71
C GLN A 313 -11.47 23.48 5.64
N LYS A 314 -10.23 23.14 5.27
CA LYS A 314 -9.95 22.09 4.28
C LYS A 314 -10.47 20.73 4.74
N ALA A 315 -10.25 20.38 6.01
CA ALA A 315 -10.75 19.14 6.59
C ALA A 315 -12.30 19.11 6.62
N CYS A 316 -12.93 20.21 7.01
CA CYS A 316 -14.40 20.31 7.03
C CYS A 316 -14.99 20.21 5.62
N LEU A 317 -14.32 20.77 4.62
CA LEU A 317 -14.76 20.71 3.24
C LEU A 317 -14.67 19.28 2.66
N VAL A 318 -13.58 18.56 2.95
CA VAL A 318 -13.45 17.12 2.64
C VAL A 318 -14.60 16.32 3.26
N GLU A 319 -14.89 16.55 4.54
CA GLU A 319 -15.95 15.84 5.25
C GLU A 319 -17.34 16.20 4.72
N ALA A 320 -17.62 17.48 4.46
CA ALA A 320 -18.90 17.95 3.94
C ALA A 320 -19.22 17.36 2.56
N VAL A 321 -18.26 17.33 1.63
CA VAL A 321 -18.45 16.71 0.30
C VAL A 321 -18.66 15.21 0.43
N SER A 322 -17.92 14.54 1.33
CA SER A 322 -18.10 13.10 1.59
C SER A 322 -19.47 12.79 2.20
N LEU A 323 -19.99 13.66 3.08
CA LEU A 323 -21.32 13.55 3.66
C LEU A 323 -22.41 13.73 2.61
N ILE A 324 -22.26 14.73 1.76
CA ILE A 324 -23.14 14.97 0.61
C ILE A 324 -23.21 13.74 -0.30
N ASP A 325 -22.07 13.10 -0.60
CA ASP A 325 -22.05 11.85 -1.38
C ASP A 325 -22.91 10.75 -0.73
N VAL A 326 -22.77 10.54 0.57
CA VAL A 326 -23.55 9.55 1.33
C VAL A 326 -25.04 9.92 1.33
N LEU A 327 -25.38 11.20 1.53
CA LEU A 327 -26.76 11.67 1.54
C LEU A 327 -27.42 11.47 0.16
N CYS A 328 -26.72 11.80 -0.94
CA CYS A 328 -27.24 11.60 -2.28
C CYS A 328 -27.45 10.12 -2.63
N LYS A 329 -26.62 9.21 -2.08
CA LYS A 329 -26.84 7.75 -2.21
C LYS A 329 -28.08 7.27 -1.48
N GLN A 330 -28.42 7.92 -0.35
CA GLN A 330 -29.58 7.55 0.47
C GLN A 330 -30.88 8.16 -0.07
N ASP A 331 -30.81 9.33 -0.69
CA ASP A 331 -31.95 10.03 -1.26
C ASP A 331 -31.52 10.91 -2.44
N VAL A 332 -32.04 10.57 -3.63
CA VAL A 332 -31.70 11.22 -4.90
C VAL A 332 -32.17 12.68 -4.95
N THR A 333 -33.13 13.10 -4.12
CA THR A 333 -33.60 14.50 -4.09
C THR A 333 -32.49 15.49 -3.70
N PHE A 334 -31.49 15.04 -2.92
CA PHE A 334 -30.31 15.85 -2.60
C PHE A 334 -29.37 16.05 -3.80
N LEU A 335 -29.34 15.12 -4.75
CA LEU A 335 -28.41 15.16 -5.89
C LEU A 335 -28.59 16.45 -6.71
N TYR A 336 -29.81 16.72 -7.16
CA TYR A 336 -30.11 17.88 -8.01
C TYR A 336 -29.86 19.23 -7.30
N ARG A 337 -30.06 19.29 -5.97
CA ARG A 337 -29.74 20.46 -5.14
C ARG A 337 -28.23 20.71 -5.03
N THR A 338 -27.42 19.67 -5.20
CA THR A 338 -25.97 19.71 -4.93
C THR A 338 -25.11 19.89 -6.18
N LEU A 339 -25.56 19.40 -7.34
CA LEU A 339 -24.78 19.43 -8.58
C LEU A 339 -24.19 20.81 -8.93
N PRO A 340 -24.93 21.93 -8.86
CA PRO A 340 -24.36 23.25 -9.16
C PRO A 340 -23.22 23.63 -8.19
N LEU A 341 -23.37 23.28 -6.91
CA LEU A 341 -22.40 23.59 -5.87
C LEU A 341 -21.12 22.77 -6.01
N VAL A 342 -21.23 21.46 -6.30
CA VAL A 342 -20.06 20.61 -6.54
C VAL A 342 -19.32 21.04 -7.80
N LYS A 343 -20.03 21.47 -8.84
CA LYS A 343 -19.41 22.02 -10.05
C LYS A 343 -18.61 23.29 -9.77
N ILE A 344 -19.18 24.25 -9.02
CA ILE A 344 -18.46 25.48 -8.61
C ILE A 344 -17.25 25.11 -7.74
N LEU A 345 -17.43 24.21 -6.78
CA LEU A 345 -16.34 23.75 -5.91
C LEU A 345 -15.20 23.12 -6.71
N TYR A 346 -15.51 22.26 -7.69
CA TYR A 346 -14.52 21.65 -8.58
C TYR A 346 -13.68 22.71 -9.29
N THR A 347 -14.31 23.73 -9.90
CA THR A 347 -13.56 24.81 -10.59
C THR A 347 -12.61 25.56 -9.65
N ARG A 348 -13.02 25.76 -8.39
CA ARG A 348 -12.20 26.37 -7.35
C ARG A 348 -11.01 25.49 -6.97
N VAL A 349 -11.25 24.20 -6.75
CA VAL A 349 -10.22 23.22 -6.37
C VAL A 349 -9.16 23.07 -7.48
N CYS A 350 -9.55 23.08 -8.75
CA CYS A 350 -8.62 23.04 -9.87
C CYS A 350 -7.71 24.27 -9.96
N SER A 351 -8.17 25.41 -9.43
CA SER A 351 -7.46 26.69 -9.47
C SER A 351 -6.52 26.89 -8.28
N ASP A 352 -6.78 26.22 -7.14
CA ASP A 352 -5.98 26.32 -5.92
C ASP A 352 -5.39 24.95 -5.53
N PRO A 353 -4.08 24.70 -5.74
CA PRO A 353 -3.44 23.44 -5.37
C PRO A 353 -3.50 23.16 -3.86
N SER A 354 -3.69 24.19 -3.05
CA SER A 354 -3.83 24.04 -1.60
C SER A 354 -5.09 23.25 -1.19
N LEU A 355 -6.06 23.12 -2.09
CA LEU A 355 -7.31 22.37 -1.91
C LEU A 355 -7.28 20.98 -2.55
N ALA A 356 -6.13 20.48 -3.03
CA ALA A 356 -6.04 19.21 -3.75
C ALA A 356 -6.66 18.01 -2.99
N SER A 357 -6.61 18.00 -1.65
CA SER A 357 -7.24 16.95 -0.83
C SER A 357 -8.77 16.88 -0.97
N VAL A 358 -9.43 17.99 -1.31
CA VAL A 358 -10.88 18.09 -1.55
C VAL A 358 -11.26 17.45 -2.88
N LEU A 359 -10.32 17.38 -3.84
CA LEU A 359 -10.60 16.79 -5.15
C LEU A 359 -10.96 15.30 -5.06
N LEU A 360 -10.39 14.56 -4.11
CA LEU A 360 -10.67 13.13 -3.94
C LEU A 360 -12.16 12.88 -3.57
N PRO A 361 -12.74 13.51 -2.54
CA PRO A 361 -14.19 13.46 -2.32
C PRO A 361 -15.04 13.95 -3.49
N VAL A 362 -14.61 15.00 -4.20
CA VAL A 362 -15.34 15.49 -5.38
C VAL A 362 -15.35 14.45 -6.51
N ALA A 363 -14.20 13.82 -6.77
CA ALA A 363 -14.09 12.75 -7.76
C ALA A 363 -14.90 11.51 -7.34
N GLN A 364 -14.93 11.18 -6.04
CA GLN A 364 -15.78 10.12 -5.51
C GLN A 364 -17.27 10.43 -5.71
N PHE A 365 -17.69 11.68 -5.47
CA PHE A 365 -19.07 12.11 -5.73
C PHE A 365 -19.44 11.92 -7.21
N TYR A 366 -18.61 12.39 -8.14
CA TYR A 366 -18.87 12.15 -9.56
C TYR A 366 -18.85 10.66 -9.92
N LEU A 367 -18.00 9.86 -9.27
CA LEU A 367 -17.94 8.41 -9.52
C LEU A 367 -19.27 7.74 -9.20
N ASN A 368 -19.92 8.15 -8.12
CA ASN A 368 -21.16 7.54 -7.68
C ASN A 368 -22.42 8.10 -8.38
N HIS A 369 -22.38 9.36 -8.82
CA HIS A 369 -23.60 10.10 -9.21
C HIS A 369 -23.60 10.65 -10.65
N SER A 370 -22.48 10.62 -11.37
CA SER A 370 -22.39 11.24 -12.71
C SER A 370 -23.36 10.62 -13.73
N GLU A 371 -23.52 9.30 -13.69
CA GLU A 371 -24.47 8.58 -14.55
C GLU A 371 -25.92 8.98 -14.25
N ALA A 372 -26.32 8.93 -12.97
CA ALA A 372 -27.67 9.34 -12.54
C ALA A 372 -27.98 10.83 -12.80
N ALA A 373 -26.95 11.67 -12.77
CA ALA A 373 -27.05 13.10 -13.05
C ALA A 373 -26.94 13.45 -14.54
N ALA A 374 -26.57 12.49 -15.41
CA ALA A 374 -26.19 12.73 -16.80
C ALA A 374 -25.14 13.84 -16.96
N VAL A 375 -24.12 13.85 -16.08
CA VAL A 375 -23.03 14.85 -16.08
C VAL A 375 -21.73 14.22 -16.55
N GLU A 376 -21.07 14.84 -17.53
CA GLU A 376 -19.76 14.42 -18.00
C GLU A 376 -18.68 14.68 -16.92
N SER A 377 -18.05 13.61 -16.44
CA SER A 377 -17.07 13.64 -15.34
C SER A 377 -15.62 13.40 -15.78
N GLU A 378 -15.37 13.11 -17.06
CA GLU A 378 -14.04 12.75 -17.57
C GLU A 378 -12.99 13.84 -17.35
N ALA A 379 -13.38 15.12 -17.48
CA ALA A 379 -12.47 16.24 -17.20
C ALA A 379 -11.96 16.24 -15.75
N VAL A 380 -12.79 15.79 -14.78
CA VAL A 380 -12.43 15.67 -13.37
C VAL A 380 -11.37 14.61 -13.19
N TYR A 381 -11.55 13.44 -13.79
CA TYR A 381 -10.59 12.34 -13.68
C TYR A 381 -9.30 12.62 -14.41
N ARG A 382 -9.35 13.21 -15.61
CA ARG A 382 -8.16 13.65 -16.34
C ARG A 382 -7.34 14.61 -15.49
N HIS A 383 -7.95 15.62 -14.87
CA HIS A 383 -7.25 16.52 -13.96
C HIS A 383 -6.67 15.79 -12.74
N LEU A 384 -7.47 14.91 -12.11
CA LEU A 384 -7.09 14.13 -10.95
C LEU A 384 -5.88 13.24 -11.20
N PHE A 385 -5.80 12.56 -12.34
CA PHE A 385 -4.74 11.58 -12.60
C PHE A 385 -3.49 12.18 -13.27
N THR A 386 -3.62 13.28 -14.01
CA THR A 386 -2.50 13.85 -14.79
C THR A 386 -1.78 15.01 -14.09
N LYS A 387 -2.52 15.91 -13.43
CA LYS A 387 -1.95 17.11 -12.81
C LYS A 387 -1.64 16.91 -11.33
N VAL A 388 -2.59 16.34 -10.58
CA VAL A 388 -2.50 16.33 -9.11
C VAL A 388 -1.33 15.48 -8.57
N PRO A 389 -1.03 14.26 -9.07
CA PRO A 389 0.12 13.52 -8.59
C PRO A 389 1.45 14.20 -8.93
N SER A 390 1.54 14.90 -10.08
CA SER A 390 2.73 15.70 -10.44
C SER A 390 2.98 16.83 -9.45
N ASP A 391 1.93 17.47 -8.95
CA ASP A 391 2.04 18.61 -8.04
C ASP A 391 2.17 18.15 -6.57
N MET A 392 1.52 17.06 -6.17
CA MET A 392 1.30 16.70 -4.77
C MET A 392 2.03 15.43 -4.28
N PHE A 393 2.86 14.79 -5.12
CA PHE A 393 3.58 13.56 -4.74
C PHE A 393 4.41 13.69 -3.45
N HIS A 394 4.86 14.90 -3.13
CA HIS A 394 5.74 15.16 -2.00
C HIS A 394 5.00 15.26 -0.65
N HIS A 395 3.67 15.19 -0.65
CA HIS A 395 2.83 15.19 0.54
C HIS A 395 2.41 13.75 0.94
N PRO A 396 3.01 13.14 1.98
CA PRO A 396 2.80 11.71 2.27
C PRO A 396 1.36 11.33 2.60
N LEU A 397 0.66 12.16 3.38
CA LEU A 397 -0.75 11.92 3.74
C LEU A 397 -1.67 11.95 2.51
N PHE A 398 -1.45 12.90 1.61
CA PHE A 398 -2.21 13.00 0.37
C PHE A 398 -1.90 11.80 -0.55
N ALA A 399 -0.63 11.45 -0.73
CA ALA A 399 -0.22 10.30 -1.52
C ALA A 399 -0.90 9.00 -1.01
N PHE A 400 -0.96 8.80 0.30
CA PHE A 400 -1.67 7.67 0.90
C PHE A 400 -3.18 7.71 0.61
N GLN A 401 -3.84 8.86 0.79
CA GLN A 401 -5.27 9.02 0.48
C GLN A 401 -5.58 8.76 -1.00
N PHE A 402 -4.72 9.24 -1.90
CA PHE A 402 -4.86 9.07 -3.34
C PHE A 402 -4.75 7.60 -3.76
N VAL A 403 -3.73 6.90 -3.27
CA VAL A 403 -3.53 5.47 -3.57
C VAL A 403 -4.69 4.64 -3.00
N ARG A 404 -5.17 4.99 -1.80
CA ARG A 404 -6.35 4.34 -1.21
C ARG A 404 -7.61 4.59 -2.02
N PHE A 405 -7.82 5.80 -2.54
CA PHE A 405 -8.92 6.11 -3.47
C PHE A 405 -8.84 5.23 -4.72
N CYS A 406 -7.66 5.13 -5.34
CA CYS A 406 -7.45 4.27 -6.51
C CYS A 406 -7.72 2.80 -6.20
N ARG A 407 -7.26 2.31 -5.04
CA ARG A 407 -7.47 0.92 -4.63
C ARG A 407 -8.95 0.61 -4.38
N THR A 408 -9.64 1.50 -3.67
CA THR A 408 -11.05 1.30 -3.27
C THR A 408 -11.96 1.27 -4.50
N ASN A 409 -11.64 2.05 -5.54
CA ASN A 409 -12.44 2.18 -6.75
C ASN A 409 -11.80 1.51 -7.98
N GLY A 410 -10.78 0.66 -7.79
CA GLY A 410 -9.88 0.26 -8.87
C GLY A 410 -10.54 -0.44 -10.04
N SER A 411 -11.48 -1.35 -9.80
CA SER A 411 -12.23 -2.04 -10.86
C SER A 411 -13.03 -1.05 -11.70
N PHE A 412 -13.82 -0.20 -11.05
CA PHE A 412 -14.63 0.81 -11.71
C PHE A 412 -13.76 1.78 -12.52
N LEU A 413 -12.67 2.29 -11.93
CA LEU A 413 -11.75 3.22 -12.61
C LEU A 413 -11.11 2.57 -13.84
N ALA A 414 -10.73 1.30 -13.75
CA ALA A 414 -10.07 0.59 -14.83
C ALA A 414 -11.00 0.29 -16.03
N GLU A 415 -12.30 0.19 -15.79
CA GLU A 415 -13.31 -0.08 -16.81
C GLU A 415 -13.91 1.21 -17.40
N ASN A 416 -14.12 2.24 -16.57
CA ASN A 416 -14.95 3.41 -16.92
C ASN A 416 -14.19 4.73 -17.02
N VAL A 417 -12.92 4.79 -16.60
CA VAL A 417 -12.13 6.02 -16.61
C VAL A 417 -10.90 5.86 -17.49
N GLU A 418 -10.94 6.46 -18.68
CA GLU A 418 -9.90 6.35 -19.70
C GLU A 418 -8.52 6.81 -19.17
N ALA A 419 -8.50 7.95 -18.47
CA ALA A 419 -7.27 8.52 -17.93
C ALA A 419 -6.57 7.65 -16.88
N PHE A 420 -7.25 6.68 -16.25
CA PHE A 420 -6.72 5.98 -15.08
C PHE A 420 -5.51 5.10 -15.41
N ARG A 421 -5.69 4.12 -16.31
CA ARG A 421 -4.60 3.22 -16.72
C ARG A 421 -3.49 3.96 -17.46
N GLY A 422 -3.86 4.94 -18.30
CA GLY A 422 -2.91 5.79 -18.99
C GLY A 422 -2.04 6.62 -18.05
N SER A 423 -2.53 7.00 -16.88
CA SER A 423 -1.77 7.85 -15.93
C SER A 423 -0.85 7.08 -14.97
N PHE A 424 -0.61 5.78 -15.21
CA PHE A 424 0.22 4.98 -14.31
C PHE A 424 1.63 5.56 -14.06
N PRO A 425 2.33 6.22 -15.02
CA PRO A 425 3.65 6.81 -14.73
C PRO A 425 3.55 7.89 -13.64
N ASN A 426 2.47 8.66 -13.63
CA ASN A 426 2.24 9.69 -12.62
C ASN A 426 1.87 9.09 -11.26
N ILE A 427 1.05 8.03 -11.26
CA ILE A 427 0.70 7.30 -10.04
C ILE A 427 1.97 6.71 -9.41
N MET A 428 2.91 6.19 -10.21
CA MET A 428 4.19 5.66 -9.74
C MET A 428 5.07 6.71 -9.05
N LYS A 429 4.92 8.00 -9.36
CA LYS A 429 5.63 9.08 -8.63
C LYS A 429 5.27 9.10 -7.15
N LEU A 430 4.02 8.80 -6.80
CA LEU A 430 3.56 8.73 -5.40
C LEU A 430 4.34 7.66 -4.63
N LEU A 431 4.49 6.48 -5.23
CA LEU A 431 5.30 5.37 -4.69
C LEU A 431 6.78 5.73 -4.66
N ALA A 432 7.32 6.20 -5.79
CA ALA A 432 8.74 6.54 -5.94
C ALA A 432 9.20 7.53 -4.88
N TRP A 433 8.32 8.45 -4.48
CA TRP A 433 8.60 9.40 -3.43
C TRP A 433 8.37 8.84 -2.01
N ASN A 434 7.31 8.07 -1.77
CA ASN A 434 6.87 7.67 -0.42
C ASN A 434 6.94 6.16 -0.15
N ALA A 435 7.88 5.45 -0.79
CA ALA A 435 7.92 3.99 -0.92
C ALA A 435 7.67 3.20 0.38
N PRO A 436 8.36 3.47 1.51
CA PRO A 436 8.17 2.67 2.74
C PRO A 436 6.74 2.71 3.29
N SER A 437 6.03 3.82 3.08
CA SER A 437 4.67 4.01 3.59
C SER A 437 3.58 3.50 2.65
N LEU A 438 3.89 3.31 1.37
CA LEU A 438 2.90 3.01 0.33
C LEU A 438 3.02 1.61 -0.27
N ILE A 439 4.10 0.88 -0.01
CA ILE A 439 4.34 -0.45 -0.62
C ILE A 439 3.16 -1.42 -0.40
N THR A 440 2.62 -1.48 0.81
CA THR A 440 1.48 -2.37 1.12
C THR A 440 0.23 -2.03 0.29
N GLU A 441 -0.05 -0.74 0.11
CA GLU A 441 -1.19 -0.29 -0.71
C GLU A 441 -0.92 -0.53 -2.20
N PHE A 442 0.32 -0.34 -2.67
CA PHE A 442 0.70 -0.56 -4.07
C PHE A 442 0.72 -2.03 -4.47
N VAL A 443 1.06 -2.96 -3.57
CA VAL A 443 0.94 -4.40 -3.83
C VAL A 443 -0.50 -4.77 -4.21
N SER A 444 -1.50 -4.11 -3.63
CA SER A 444 -2.90 -4.31 -4.02
C SER A 444 -3.35 -3.50 -5.24
N LEU A 445 -2.74 -2.33 -5.51
CA LEU A 445 -3.13 -1.45 -6.62
C LEU A 445 -2.48 -1.86 -7.96
N LEU A 446 -1.22 -2.30 -7.94
CA LEU A 446 -0.44 -2.61 -9.16
C LEU A 446 -1.17 -3.55 -10.13
N PRO A 447 -1.82 -4.65 -9.69
CA PRO A 447 -2.53 -5.56 -10.60
C PRO A 447 -3.63 -4.88 -11.42
N VAL A 448 -4.24 -3.80 -10.91
CA VAL A 448 -5.32 -3.07 -11.58
C VAL A 448 -4.77 -2.09 -12.64
N LEU A 449 -3.55 -1.59 -12.43
CA LEU A 449 -2.87 -0.66 -13.35
C LEU A 449 -2.25 -1.35 -14.55
N ILE A 450 -1.92 -2.65 -14.43
CA ILE A 450 -1.31 -3.42 -15.51
C ILE A 450 -2.41 -3.79 -16.53
N SER A 451 -2.16 -3.46 -17.79
CA SER A 451 -2.98 -3.88 -18.93
C SER A 451 -2.11 -4.53 -20.01
N PRO A 452 -2.67 -5.31 -20.95
CA PRO A 452 -1.91 -5.89 -22.06
C PRO A 452 -1.13 -4.83 -22.87
N ASP A 453 -1.76 -3.67 -23.09
CA ASP A 453 -1.21 -2.60 -23.91
C ASP A 453 -0.07 -1.83 -23.22
N SER A 454 -0.13 -1.70 -21.89
CA SER A 454 0.85 -0.96 -21.09
C SER A 454 1.87 -1.83 -20.35
N ALA A 455 1.78 -3.16 -20.43
CA ALA A 455 2.57 -4.09 -19.64
C ALA A 455 4.09 -3.88 -19.80
N ILE A 456 4.57 -3.66 -21.02
CA ILE A 456 6.01 -3.44 -21.29
C ILE A 456 6.46 -2.08 -20.75
N GLU A 457 5.69 -1.02 -20.97
CA GLU A 457 6.00 0.30 -20.43
C GLU A 457 5.98 0.32 -18.89
N MET A 458 5.05 -0.42 -18.28
CA MET A 458 5.00 -0.64 -16.83
C MET A 458 6.26 -1.36 -16.34
N LEU A 459 6.71 -2.41 -17.03
CA LEU A 459 7.94 -3.13 -16.69
C LEU A 459 9.16 -2.19 -16.72
N HIS A 460 9.30 -1.36 -17.76
CA HIS A 460 10.36 -0.35 -17.81
C HIS A 460 10.27 0.63 -16.64
N THR A 461 9.06 1.11 -16.34
CA THR A 461 8.81 2.07 -15.25
C THR A 461 9.15 1.47 -13.88
N LEU A 462 8.81 0.20 -13.63
CA LEU A 462 9.18 -0.51 -12.40
C LEU A 462 10.70 -0.62 -12.24
N LEU A 463 11.41 -0.96 -13.33
CA LEU A 463 12.87 -1.10 -13.32
C LEU A 463 13.58 0.25 -13.19
N ASP A 464 13.00 1.33 -13.70
CA ASP A 464 13.53 2.69 -13.61
C ASP A 464 12.99 3.48 -12.40
N LEU A 465 12.24 2.87 -11.46
CA LEU A 465 11.71 3.55 -10.26
C LEU A 465 12.78 4.32 -9.46
N PRO A 466 14.00 3.78 -9.21
CA PRO A 466 15.07 4.55 -8.55
C PRO A 466 15.55 5.75 -9.37
N CYS A 467 15.60 5.59 -10.70
CA CYS A 467 15.97 6.66 -11.63
C CYS A 467 14.89 7.76 -11.64
N LEU A 468 13.61 7.37 -11.60
CA LEU A 468 12.47 8.28 -11.45
C LEU A 468 12.58 9.06 -10.13
N THR A 469 12.83 8.38 -9.00
CA THR A 469 13.02 9.04 -7.70
C THR A 469 14.16 10.07 -7.74
N ALA A 470 15.30 9.72 -8.34
CA ALA A 470 16.42 10.63 -8.49
C ALA A 470 16.05 11.85 -9.37
N ALA A 471 15.37 11.62 -10.49
CA ALA A 471 14.90 12.70 -11.37
C ALA A 471 13.90 13.64 -10.68
N MET A 472 13.02 13.11 -9.82
CA MET A 472 12.09 13.92 -9.03
C MET A 472 12.80 14.79 -7.99
N GLU A 473 13.86 14.29 -7.34
CA GLU A 473 14.67 15.11 -6.42
C GLU A 473 15.35 16.26 -7.15
N VAL A 474 15.92 15.98 -8.33
CA VAL A 474 16.53 16.99 -9.18
C VAL A 474 15.50 18.03 -9.64
N HIS A 475 14.31 17.59 -10.05
CA HIS A 475 13.21 18.47 -10.44
C HIS A 475 12.86 19.48 -9.34
N LEU A 476 12.69 19.03 -8.09
CA LEU A 476 12.36 19.93 -6.97
C LEU A 476 13.50 20.88 -6.62
N LEU A 477 14.75 20.41 -6.65
CA LEU A 477 15.92 21.26 -6.40
C LEU A 477 16.07 22.32 -7.48
N ALA A 478 15.95 21.93 -8.75
CA ALA A 478 16.10 22.82 -9.90
C ALA A 478 14.95 23.82 -10.05
N GLY A 479 13.73 23.46 -9.60
CA GLY A 479 12.57 24.35 -9.60
C GLY A 479 12.65 25.47 -8.54
N SER A 480 13.46 25.29 -7.50
CA SER A 480 13.64 26.27 -6.41
C SER A 480 14.63 27.39 -6.72
N SER A 481 15.52 27.20 -7.70
CA SER A 481 16.52 28.20 -8.09
C SER A 481 16.00 29.07 -9.24
N SER A 482 15.71 30.34 -8.95
CA SER A 482 15.19 31.34 -9.90
C SER A 482 16.20 31.83 -10.96
N GLU A 483 17.46 31.39 -10.91
CA GLU A 483 18.47 31.84 -11.87
C GLU A 483 18.32 31.09 -13.20
N LYS A 484 17.69 31.76 -14.16
CA LYS A 484 17.83 31.43 -15.59
C LYS A 484 19.25 31.78 -16.05
N ASN A 485 20.24 31.04 -15.58
CA ASN A 485 21.56 31.10 -16.18
C ASN A 485 21.45 30.43 -17.54
N ASN A 486 21.61 31.21 -18.62
CA ASN A 486 21.71 30.71 -19.97
C ASN A 486 22.98 29.85 -20.06
N LEU A 487 22.84 28.56 -19.76
CA LEU A 487 23.91 27.59 -19.94
C LEU A 487 24.25 27.51 -21.42
N ASP A 488 25.54 27.68 -21.76
CA ASP A 488 26.04 27.47 -23.11
C ASP A 488 25.76 26.01 -23.51
N PRO A 489 24.98 25.75 -24.58
CA PRO A 489 24.61 24.40 -24.98
C PRO A 489 25.79 23.57 -25.49
N SER A 490 26.98 24.18 -25.67
CA SER A 490 28.21 23.47 -26.03
C SER A 490 28.92 22.80 -24.84
N ILE A 491 28.60 23.20 -23.61
CA ILE A 491 29.26 22.68 -22.39
C ILE A 491 28.45 21.51 -21.83
N LEU A 492 29.08 20.33 -21.76
CA LEU A 492 28.49 19.14 -21.14
C LEU A 492 28.24 19.37 -19.64
N PRO A 493 27.05 19.03 -19.12
CA PRO A 493 26.72 19.24 -17.72
C PRO A 493 27.57 18.32 -16.81
N SER A 494 28.01 18.88 -15.69
CA SER A 494 28.86 18.18 -14.72
C SER A 494 28.05 17.39 -13.67
N ASN A 495 26.81 17.80 -13.43
CA ASN A 495 25.91 17.22 -12.43
C ASN A 495 24.46 17.15 -12.93
N SER A 496 23.61 16.44 -12.19
CA SER A 496 22.21 16.23 -12.58
C SER A 496 21.38 17.51 -12.61
N THR A 497 21.67 18.50 -11.77
CA THR A 497 20.94 19.78 -11.71
C THR A 497 21.20 20.66 -12.93
N GLU A 498 22.44 20.69 -13.44
CA GLU A 498 22.79 21.32 -14.72
C GLU A 498 22.16 20.56 -15.89
N ALA A 499 22.26 19.23 -15.87
CA ALA A 499 21.71 18.39 -16.92
C ALA A 499 20.19 18.55 -17.08
N TYR A 500 19.46 18.76 -15.98
CA TYR A 500 18.01 19.01 -16.02
C TYR A 500 17.61 20.18 -16.95
N ARG A 501 18.47 21.21 -17.05
CA ARG A 501 18.25 22.38 -17.92
C ARG A 501 18.88 22.24 -19.29
N HIS A 502 19.75 21.25 -19.49
CA HIS A 502 20.52 21.10 -20.71
C HIS A 502 19.67 20.50 -21.85
N PRO A 503 19.72 21.07 -23.09
CA PRO A 503 18.86 20.65 -24.20
C PRO A 503 18.94 19.15 -24.55
N VAL A 504 20.11 18.53 -24.39
CA VAL A 504 20.32 17.09 -24.68
C VAL A 504 19.59 16.18 -23.66
N TYR A 505 19.47 16.61 -22.41
CA TYR A 505 18.90 15.78 -21.33
C TYR A 505 17.45 16.15 -21.01
N SER A 506 17.04 17.39 -21.30
CA SER A 506 15.68 17.87 -21.01
C SER A 506 14.57 16.95 -21.57
N PRO A 507 14.65 16.42 -22.81
CA PRO A 507 13.65 15.46 -23.31
C PRO A 507 13.61 14.15 -22.51
N LEU A 508 14.75 13.67 -22.00
CA LEU A 508 14.81 12.45 -21.19
C LEU A 508 14.19 12.68 -19.80
N PHE A 509 14.43 13.86 -19.20
CA PHE A 509 13.76 14.28 -17.97
C PHE A 509 12.25 14.44 -18.16
N GLN A 510 11.82 15.05 -19.27
CA GLN A 510 10.40 15.17 -19.60
C GLN A 510 9.74 13.80 -19.74
N TYR A 511 10.41 12.86 -20.41
CA TYR A 511 9.88 11.50 -20.54
C TYR A 511 9.80 10.78 -19.19
N ILE A 512 10.86 10.78 -18.38
CA ILE A 512 10.83 10.03 -17.11
C ILE A 512 9.82 10.66 -16.12
N LEU A 513 9.63 11.99 -16.16
CA LEU A 513 8.68 12.72 -15.32
C LEU A 513 7.29 12.87 -15.96
N ARG A 514 6.98 12.16 -17.04
CA ARG A 514 5.69 12.26 -17.74
C ARG A 514 4.49 11.95 -16.84
N SER A 515 3.34 12.53 -17.18
CA SER A 515 2.08 12.25 -16.49
C SER A 515 1.31 11.07 -17.10
N GLU A 516 1.50 10.80 -18.37
CA GLU A 516 0.74 9.78 -19.10
C GLU A 516 1.67 8.79 -19.78
N ALA A 517 1.16 7.59 -19.96
CA ALA A 517 1.77 6.49 -20.68
C ALA A 517 1.77 6.82 -22.17
N TRP A 518 2.93 6.71 -22.78
CA TRP A 518 3.09 6.76 -24.23
C TRP A 518 4.41 6.13 -24.61
N ASN A 519 4.49 5.61 -25.84
CA ASN A 519 5.67 4.90 -26.32
C ASN A 519 6.91 5.79 -26.24
N GLY A 520 7.82 5.42 -25.34
CA GLY A 520 9.02 6.16 -25.06
C GLY A 520 10.19 5.87 -25.97
N PRO A 521 11.29 6.61 -25.76
CA PRO A 521 12.56 6.24 -26.35
C PRO A 521 13.01 4.86 -25.84
N PRO A 522 13.81 4.13 -26.63
CA PRO A 522 14.30 2.82 -26.22
C PRO A 522 15.20 2.93 -24.97
N PRO A 523 15.31 1.86 -24.16
CA PRO A 523 16.00 1.90 -22.87
C PRO A 523 17.47 2.36 -22.95
N GLU A 524 18.14 2.17 -24.08
CA GLU A 524 19.52 2.61 -24.33
C GLU A 524 19.65 4.14 -24.33
N ALA A 525 18.61 4.87 -24.75
CA ALA A 525 18.61 6.33 -24.74
C ALA A 525 18.76 6.89 -23.31
N PHE A 526 18.33 6.12 -22.31
CA PHE A 526 18.38 6.49 -20.89
C PHE A 526 19.73 6.20 -20.23
N VAL A 527 20.69 5.59 -20.92
CA VAL A 527 22.03 5.29 -20.35
C VAL A 527 22.70 6.58 -19.87
N LYS A 528 22.68 7.63 -20.70
CA LYS A 528 23.24 8.95 -20.33
C LYS A 528 22.49 9.59 -19.16
N LEU A 529 21.17 9.46 -19.11
CA LEU A 529 20.37 9.99 -17.99
C LEU A 529 20.68 9.25 -16.67
N ARG A 530 20.77 7.92 -16.70
CA ARG A 530 21.15 7.14 -15.50
C ARG A 530 22.53 7.52 -15.01
N GLN A 531 23.49 7.72 -15.92
CA GLN A 531 24.85 8.14 -15.60
C GLN A 531 24.90 9.51 -14.92
N ILE A 532 24.21 10.51 -15.47
CA ILE A 532 24.23 11.86 -14.90
C ILE A 532 23.50 11.96 -13.57
N LEU A 533 22.55 11.05 -13.30
CA LEU A 533 21.81 10.94 -12.04
C LEU A 533 22.56 10.14 -10.95
N GLU A 534 23.75 9.63 -11.21
CA GLU A 534 24.53 8.87 -10.20
C GLU A 534 24.90 9.72 -8.98
N ASP A 535 24.95 11.05 -9.13
CA ASP A 535 25.18 11.98 -8.03
C ASP A 535 24.04 11.99 -6.97
N ARG A 536 22.93 11.28 -7.23
CA ARG A 536 21.81 11.08 -6.29
C ARG A 536 21.75 9.68 -5.67
N LEU A 537 22.71 8.79 -5.95
CA LEU A 537 22.74 7.42 -5.40
C LEU A 537 22.70 7.37 -3.87
N ASN A 538 23.31 8.37 -3.22
CA ASN A 538 23.38 8.46 -1.76
C ASN A 538 22.09 9.02 -1.12
N SER A 539 21.08 9.38 -1.91
CA SER A 539 19.80 9.80 -1.35
C SER A 539 19.12 8.64 -0.62
N PRO A 540 18.68 8.85 0.65
CA PRO A 540 17.94 7.83 1.38
C PRO A 540 16.64 7.44 0.67
N ARG A 541 16.03 8.36 -0.08
CA ARG A 541 14.79 8.11 -0.80
C ARG A 541 15.00 7.19 -2.00
N VAL A 542 16.07 7.43 -2.76
CA VAL A 542 16.46 6.56 -3.89
C VAL A 542 16.78 5.16 -3.39
N HIS A 543 17.49 5.05 -2.27
CA HIS A 543 17.76 3.76 -1.63
C HIS A 543 16.48 3.03 -1.18
N GLN A 544 15.58 3.72 -0.47
CA GLN A 544 14.30 3.15 -0.02
C GLN A 544 13.39 2.73 -1.18
N CYS A 545 13.35 3.52 -2.26
CA CYS A 545 12.60 3.17 -3.47
C CYS A 545 13.20 1.92 -4.15
N SER A 546 14.53 1.80 -4.19
CA SER A 546 15.20 0.63 -4.77
C SER A 546 14.81 -0.68 -4.08
N GLN A 547 14.64 -0.67 -2.76
CA GLN A 547 14.28 -1.85 -1.96
C GLN A 547 12.89 -2.41 -2.26
N VAL A 548 11.96 -1.60 -2.80
CA VAL A 548 10.59 -2.07 -3.07
C VAL A 548 10.43 -2.70 -4.46
N VAL A 549 11.34 -2.41 -5.39
CA VAL A 549 11.27 -2.86 -6.79
C VAL A 549 11.27 -4.39 -6.92
N PRO A 550 12.13 -5.17 -6.23
CA PRO A 550 12.15 -6.63 -6.38
C PRO A 550 10.79 -7.27 -6.06
N CYS A 551 10.12 -6.80 -5.00
CA CYS A 551 8.78 -7.26 -4.61
C CYS A 551 7.74 -6.96 -5.68
N LEU A 552 7.72 -5.74 -6.21
CA LEU A 552 6.77 -5.32 -7.24
C LEU A 552 7.02 -6.01 -8.58
N LEU A 553 8.28 -6.31 -8.91
CA LEU A 553 8.65 -7.03 -10.13
C LEU A 553 8.21 -8.50 -10.09
N GLN A 554 8.34 -9.16 -8.93
CA GLN A 554 7.77 -10.51 -8.74
C GLN A 554 6.24 -10.50 -8.89
N LEU A 555 5.58 -9.49 -8.31
CA LEU A 555 4.14 -9.32 -8.45
C LEU A 555 3.73 -9.06 -9.90
N PHE A 556 4.48 -8.24 -10.64
CA PHE A 556 4.27 -7.97 -12.06
C PHE A 556 4.24 -9.27 -12.86
N VAL A 557 5.24 -10.15 -12.73
CA VAL A 557 5.27 -11.44 -13.44
C VAL A 557 4.08 -12.33 -13.05
N LYS A 558 3.71 -12.36 -11.77
CA LYS A 558 2.53 -13.09 -11.27
C LYS A 558 1.21 -12.56 -11.83
N VAL A 559 1.15 -11.27 -12.18
CA VAL A 559 -0.03 -10.66 -12.80
C VAL A 559 -0.05 -10.96 -14.30
N ILE A 560 1.08 -10.77 -14.99
CA ILE A 560 1.27 -11.09 -16.41
C ILE A 560 0.90 -12.54 -16.70
N SER A 561 1.26 -13.48 -15.82
CA SER A 561 0.95 -14.91 -15.99
C SER A 561 -0.53 -15.26 -16.06
N LYS A 562 -1.42 -14.32 -15.69
CA LYS A 562 -2.87 -14.56 -15.69
C LYS A 562 -3.54 -14.24 -17.03
N PHE A 563 -2.95 -13.38 -17.85
CA PHE A 563 -3.62 -12.88 -19.07
C PHE A 563 -2.69 -12.74 -20.29
N ALA A 564 -1.37 -12.81 -20.13
CA ALA A 564 -0.46 -12.56 -21.24
C ALA A 564 -0.57 -13.64 -22.32
N ASP A 565 -0.65 -13.19 -23.56
CA ASP A 565 -0.55 -14.03 -24.75
C ASP A 565 0.92 -14.28 -25.12
N GLY A 566 1.14 -15.18 -26.09
CA GLY A 566 2.49 -15.51 -26.57
C GLY A 566 3.33 -14.29 -26.98
N PRO A 567 2.81 -13.39 -27.83
CA PRO A 567 3.50 -12.16 -28.20
C PRO A 567 3.90 -11.28 -27.03
N LEU A 568 3.03 -11.11 -26.02
CA LEU A 568 3.38 -10.33 -24.83
C LEU A 568 4.44 -11.04 -23.98
N VAL A 569 4.32 -12.35 -23.76
CA VAL A 569 5.35 -13.12 -23.03
C VAL A 569 6.71 -13.01 -23.71
N ASN A 570 6.74 -13.10 -25.04
CA ASN A 570 7.97 -12.91 -25.82
C ASN A 570 8.59 -11.53 -25.60
N LYS A 571 7.78 -10.46 -25.66
CA LYS A 571 8.27 -9.11 -25.37
C LYS A 571 8.83 -8.99 -23.95
N VAL A 572 8.16 -9.56 -22.95
CA VAL A 572 8.63 -9.56 -21.56
C VAL A 572 9.98 -10.29 -21.43
N ILE A 573 10.14 -11.45 -22.08
CA ILE A 573 11.41 -12.20 -22.10
C ILE A 573 12.53 -11.33 -22.69
N LEU A 574 12.30 -10.74 -23.86
CA LEU A 574 13.30 -9.87 -24.50
C LEU A 574 13.67 -8.67 -23.60
N THR A 575 12.67 -8.02 -23.00
CA THR A 575 12.90 -6.92 -22.07
C THR A 575 13.69 -7.35 -20.85
N PHE A 576 13.49 -8.57 -20.32
CA PHE A 576 14.28 -9.09 -19.20
C PHE A 576 15.77 -9.23 -19.58
N LEU A 577 16.04 -9.78 -20.77
CA LEU A 577 17.40 -9.97 -21.27
C LEU A 577 18.11 -8.63 -21.51
N GLU A 578 17.43 -7.69 -22.18
CA GLU A 578 17.97 -6.36 -22.50
C GLU A 578 18.21 -5.52 -21.23
N ARG A 579 17.21 -5.45 -20.35
CA ARG A 579 17.25 -4.56 -19.16
C ARG A 579 18.16 -5.07 -18.05
N SER A 580 18.51 -6.35 -18.03
CA SER A 580 19.41 -6.95 -17.03
C SER A 580 20.77 -6.23 -16.88
N SER A 581 21.25 -5.58 -17.96
CA SER A 581 22.47 -4.74 -17.95
C SER A 581 22.22 -3.23 -17.89
N LEU A 582 20.97 -2.78 -18.04
CA LEU A 582 20.61 -1.37 -18.18
C LEU A 582 19.91 -0.81 -16.93
N LEU A 583 20.28 -1.30 -15.76
CA LEU A 583 19.73 -0.87 -14.47
C LEU A 583 20.45 0.37 -13.91
N TYR A 584 19.80 1.08 -13.00
CA TYR A 584 20.41 2.18 -12.26
C TYR A 584 21.59 1.68 -11.40
N LYS A 585 22.70 2.43 -11.33
CA LYS A 585 24.00 1.96 -10.81
C LYS A 585 24.08 1.87 -9.27
N SER A 586 23.22 1.06 -8.67
CA SER A 586 23.32 0.68 -7.25
C SER A 586 23.59 -0.82 -7.15
N PRO A 587 24.73 -1.27 -6.56
CA PRO A 587 25.12 -2.68 -6.58
C PRO A 587 24.09 -3.62 -5.95
N LEU A 588 23.53 -3.26 -4.79
CA LEU A 588 22.51 -4.07 -4.12
C LEU A 588 21.23 -4.16 -4.94
N PHE A 589 20.78 -3.04 -5.50
CA PHE A 589 19.60 -2.99 -6.38
C PHE A 589 19.78 -3.85 -7.62
N GLN A 590 20.94 -3.76 -8.29
CA GLN A 590 21.26 -4.55 -9.47
C GLN A 590 21.23 -6.04 -9.15
N MET A 591 21.90 -6.44 -8.07
CA MET A 591 21.94 -7.84 -7.63
C MET A 591 20.54 -8.39 -7.33
N GLU A 592 19.72 -7.67 -6.56
CA GLU A 592 18.36 -8.11 -6.21
C GLU A 592 17.44 -8.21 -7.43
N VAL A 593 17.46 -7.20 -8.31
CA VAL A 593 16.64 -7.19 -9.53
C VAL A 593 17.09 -8.28 -10.49
N GLN A 594 18.40 -8.45 -10.72
CA GLN A 594 18.91 -9.54 -11.55
C GLN A 594 18.54 -10.91 -10.97
N GLY A 595 18.56 -11.05 -9.64
CA GLY A 595 18.05 -12.23 -8.94
C GLY A 595 16.59 -12.51 -9.29
N VAL A 596 15.71 -11.50 -9.18
CA VAL A 596 14.29 -11.64 -9.55
C VAL A 596 14.11 -11.99 -11.02
N LEU A 597 14.76 -11.27 -11.94
CA LEU A 597 14.67 -11.52 -13.38
C LEU A 597 15.09 -12.96 -13.69
N SER A 598 16.20 -13.42 -13.10
CA SER A 598 16.69 -14.78 -13.28
C SER A 598 15.76 -15.84 -12.72
N THR A 599 15.16 -15.64 -11.54
CA THR A 599 14.24 -16.61 -10.94
C THR A 599 12.90 -16.67 -11.70
N GLN A 600 12.46 -15.56 -12.30
CA GLN A 600 11.19 -15.50 -13.00
C GLN A 600 11.28 -15.95 -14.47
N LEU A 601 12.44 -15.83 -15.11
CA LEU A 601 12.62 -16.19 -16.52
C LEU A 601 12.21 -17.64 -16.87
N PRO A 602 12.55 -18.68 -16.07
CA PRO A 602 12.07 -20.04 -16.31
C PRO A 602 10.55 -20.18 -16.28
N ASN A 603 9.87 -19.39 -15.44
CA ASN A 603 8.41 -19.42 -15.36
C ASN A 603 7.77 -18.87 -16.65
N LEU A 604 8.39 -17.86 -17.28
CA LEU A 604 7.95 -17.33 -18.57
C LEU A 604 8.12 -18.36 -19.69
N PHE A 605 9.27 -19.02 -19.78
CA PHE A 605 9.48 -20.09 -20.75
C PHE A 605 8.56 -21.29 -20.52
N ARG A 606 8.26 -21.64 -19.26
CA ARG A 606 7.30 -22.70 -18.95
C ARG A 606 5.87 -22.33 -19.36
N MET A 607 5.50 -21.07 -19.20
CA MET A 607 4.20 -20.55 -19.60
C MET A 607 4.04 -20.53 -21.12
N TYR A 608 5.10 -20.19 -21.84
CA TYR A 608 5.10 -20.12 -23.30
C TYR A 608 6.36 -20.77 -23.92
N PRO A 609 6.42 -22.12 -23.98
CA PRO A 609 7.59 -22.85 -24.49
C PRO A 609 7.99 -22.51 -25.93
N SER A 610 7.01 -22.17 -26.78
CA SER A 610 7.21 -21.78 -28.18
C SER A 610 8.10 -20.54 -28.34
N ALA A 611 8.29 -19.75 -27.28
CA ALA A 611 9.22 -18.62 -27.25
C ALA A 611 10.64 -18.99 -27.71
N ILE A 612 11.12 -20.21 -27.41
CA ILE A 612 12.47 -20.65 -27.81
C ILE A 612 12.63 -20.71 -29.32
N VAL A 613 11.57 -21.10 -30.05
CA VAL A 613 11.56 -21.17 -31.51
C VAL A 613 11.32 -19.78 -32.10
N GLU A 614 10.35 -19.04 -31.56
CA GLU A 614 9.95 -17.72 -32.04
C GLU A 614 11.03 -16.65 -31.86
N LEU A 615 11.75 -16.67 -30.73
CA LEU A 615 12.81 -15.73 -30.40
C LEU A 615 14.21 -16.27 -30.72
N SER A 616 14.30 -17.23 -31.65
CA SER A 616 15.55 -17.96 -31.87
C SER A 616 16.72 -17.07 -32.25
N ARG A 617 16.48 -15.99 -33.01
CA ARG A 617 17.54 -15.04 -33.38
C ARG A 617 18.06 -14.30 -32.15
N GLU A 618 17.17 -13.70 -31.39
CA GLU A 618 17.48 -12.87 -30.23
C GLU A 618 18.13 -13.71 -29.12
N LEU A 619 17.66 -14.94 -28.91
CA LEU A 619 18.24 -15.86 -27.94
C LEU A 619 19.63 -16.34 -28.36
N LEU A 620 19.86 -16.62 -29.65
CA LEU A 620 21.19 -16.96 -30.18
C LEU A 620 22.17 -15.78 -30.04
N ASP A 621 21.72 -14.57 -30.38
CA ASP A 621 22.52 -13.34 -30.23
C ASP A 621 22.91 -13.14 -28.75
N PHE A 622 21.96 -13.35 -27.83
CA PHE A 622 22.21 -13.25 -26.39
C PHE A 622 23.25 -14.28 -25.90
N ILE A 623 23.15 -15.56 -26.27
CA ILE A 623 24.11 -16.58 -25.80
C ILE A 623 25.48 -16.47 -26.48
N SER A 624 25.55 -15.91 -27.69
CA SER A 624 26.82 -15.73 -28.41
C SER A 624 27.71 -14.65 -27.79
N THR A 625 27.16 -13.81 -26.91
CA THR A 625 27.90 -12.74 -26.23
C THR A 625 28.53 -13.27 -24.94
N ALA A 626 29.81 -13.66 -24.98
CA ALA A 626 30.53 -14.25 -23.84
C ALA A 626 30.51 -13.38 -22.56
N GLY A 627 30.41 -12.04 -22.69
CA GLY A 627 30.24 -11.13 -21.54
C GLY A 627 29.00 -11.42 -20.70
N ASN A 628 27.92 -11.95 -21.28
CA ASN A 628 26.71 -12.31 -20.54
C ASN A 628 26.95 -13.48 -19.56
N ILE A 629 27.97 -14.31 -19.78
CA ILE A 629 28.35 -15.37 -18.82
C ILE A 629 28.89 -14.74 -17.55
N GLN A 630 29.70 -13.69 -17.67
CA GLN A 630 30.37 -13.04 -16.54
C GLN A 630 29.42 -12.11 -15.79
N ASP A 631 28.69 -11.28 -16.53
CA ASP A 631 27.87 -10.22 -15.93
C ASP A 631 26.47 -10.71 -15.50
N LYS A 632 25.99 -11.82 -16.08
CA LYS A 632 24.59 -12.27 -15.98
C LYS A 632 24.47 -13.79 -15.89
N GLU A 633 25.43 -14.44 -15.22
CA GLU A 633 25.55 -15.90 -15.17
C GLU A 633 24.22 -16.64 -14.90
N PRO A 634 23.42 -16.25 -13.88
CA PRO A 634 22.18 -16.97 -13.59
C PRO A 634 21.17 -16.85 -14.73
N LEU A 635 21.03 -15.68 -15.34
CA LEU A 635 20.11 -15.45 -16.45
C LEU A 635 20.54 -16.26 -17.68
N PHE A 636 21.84 -16.23 -17.98
CA PHE A 636 22.45 -17.02 -19.05
C PHE A 636 22.19 -18.51 -18.87
N ALA A 637 22.44 -19.06 -17.68
CA ALA A 637 22.20 -20.47 -17.39
C ALA A 637 20.72 -20.87 -17.59
N HIS A 638 19.77 -20.02 -17.22
CA HIS A 638 18.34 -20.30 -17.42
C HIS A 638 17.92 -20.23 -18.90
N VAL A 639 18.50 -19.34 -19.71
CA VAL A 639 18.26 -19.32 -21.16
C VAL A 639 18.76 -20.60 -21.80
N VAL A 640 20.00 -21.00 -21.50
CA VAL A 640 20.60 -22.25 -22.01
C VAL A 640 19.77 -23.46 -21.56
N TRP A 641 19.40 -23.52 -20.28
CA TRP A 641 18.53 -24.57 -19.76
C TRP A 641 17.19 -24.62 -20.51
N ALA A 642 16.55 -23.47 -20.77
CA ALA A 642 15.27 -23.43 -21.48
C ALA A 642 15.37 -23.91 -22.94
N MET A 643 16.48 -23.63 -23.63
CA MET A 643 16.77 -24.25 -24.94
C MET A 643 16.85 -25.77 -24.81
N GLY A 644 17.56 -26.24 -23.80
CA GLY A 644 17.67 -27.65 -23.46
C GLY A 644 16.33 -28.30 -23.16
N GLU A 645 15.39 -27.63 -22.51
CA GLU A 645 14.06 -28.19 -22.20
C GLU A 645 13.08 -28.11 -23.38
N TYR A 646 12.95 -26.95 -24.03
CA TYR A 646 11.81 -26.64 -24.88
C TYR A 646 12.09 -26.63 -26.39
N LEU A 647 13.36 -26.64 -26.83
CA LEU A 647 13.68 -26.72 -28.26
C LEU A 647 13.39 -28.13 -28.82
N SER A 648 12.12 -28.38 -29.14
CA SER A 648 11.61 -29.67 -29.61
C SER A 648 10.27 -29.51 -30.34
N VAL A 649 10.00 -30.41 -31.30
CA VAL A 649 8.73 -30.51 -32.03
C VAL A 649 7.54 -30.74 -31.09
N LEU A 650 7.79 -31.30 -29.89
CA LEU A 650 6.76 -31.52 -28.86
C LEU A 650 6.13 -30.22 -28.35
N TYR A 651 6.91 -29.12 -28.32
CA TYR A 651 6.48 -27.84 -27.80
C TYR A 651 6.13 -26.82 -28.90
N ASP A 652 6.75 -26.95 -30.07
CA ASP A 652 6.41 -26.14 -31.25
C ASP A 652 6.63 -26.93 -32.53
N LYS A 653 5.57 -27.08 -33.34
CA LYS A 653 5.58 -27.81 -34.61
C LYS A 653 6.51 -27.19 -35.66
N ARG A 654 6.85 -25.91 -35.54
CA ARG A 654 7.78 -25.20 -36.43
C ARG A 654 9.25 -25.50 -36.12
N CYS A 655 9.54 -26.17 -35.00
CA CYS A 655 10.90 -26.58 -34.65
C CYS A 655 11.42 -27.57 -35.69
N THR A 656 12.54 -27.24 -36.34
CA THR A 656 13.18 -28.13 -37.33
C THR A 656 14.53 -28.66 -36.83
N VAL A 657 15.03 -29.70 -37.48
CA VAL A 657 16.36 -30.27 -37.19
C VAL A 657 17.46 -29.26 -37.48
N GLU A 658 17.32 -28.44 -38.53
CA GLU A 658 18.26 -27.37 -38.85
C GLU A 658 18.34 -26.33 -37.72
N GLN A 659 17.20 -26.02 -37.11
CA GLN A 659 17.17 -25.10 -35.98
C GLN A 659 17.88 -25.71 -34.76
N ILE A 660 17.63 -26.98 -34.44
CA ILE A 660 18.35 -27.70 -33.37
C ILE A 660 19.86 -27.67 -33.61
N ASN A 661 20.31 -27.96 -34.84
CA ASN A 661 21.72 -27.95 -35.21
C ASN A 661 22.34 -26.56 -35.05
N ARG A 662 21.62 -25.48 -35.41
CA ARG A 662 22.09 -24.11 -35.24
C ARG A 662 22.31 -23.73 -33.78
N PHE A 663 21.36 -24.04 -32.89
CA PHE A 663 21.54 -23.82 -31.44
C PHE A 663 22.69 -24.67 -30.91
N PHE A 664 22.79 -25.92 -31.34
CA PHE A 664 23.87 -26.82 -30.94
C PHE A 664 25.25 -26.26 -31.29
N GLU A 665 25.45 -25.79 -32.52
CA GLU A 665 26.74 -25.27 -32.98
C GLU A 665 27.21 -24.05 -32.17
N VAL A 666 26.29 -23.12 -31.88
CA VAL A 666 26.62 -21.93 -31.06
C VAL A 666 26.96 -22.34 -29.62
N LEU A 667 26.19 -23.23 -29.02
CA LEU A 667 26.43 -23.70 -27.65
C LEU A 667 27.71 -24.55 -27.55
N GLU A 668 28.03 -25.35 -28.57
CA GLU A 668 29.26 -26.14 -28.63
C GLU A 668 30.48 -25.23 -28.76
N ALA A 669 30.43 -24.24 -29.66
CA ALA A 669 31.50 -23.26 -29.82
C ALA A 669 31.76 -22.50 -28.51
N LEU A 670 30.69 -22.06 -27.83
CA LEU A 670 30.78 -21.34 -26.57
C LEU A 670 31.34 -22.21 -25.44
N LEU A 671 30.85 -23.45 -25.30
CA LEU A 671 31.36 -24.38 -24.30
C LEU A 671 32.86 -24.69 -24.55
N PHE A 672 33.25 -24.81 -25.82
CA PHE A 672 34.65 -24.95 -26.19
C PHE A 672 35.46 -23.71 -25.79
N GLU A 673 34.98 -22.50 -26.10
CA GLU A 673 35.64 -21.24 -25.74
C GLU A 673 35.90 -21.13 -24.23
N ILE A 674 34.86 -21.31 -23.40
CA ILE A 674 35.00 -21.12 -21.95
C ILE A 674 35.83 -22.20 -21.25
N THR A 675 35.96 -23.39 -21.84
CA THR A 675 36.75 -24.50 -21.26
C THR A 675 38.16 -24.60 -21.82
N GLN A 676 38.44 -24.01 -23.00
CA GLN A 676 39.74 -24.03 -23.67
C GLN A 676 40.51 -22.71 -23.54
N LEU A 677 39.94 -21.68 -22.87
CA LEU A 677 40.67 -20.49 -22.46
C LEU A 677 41.92 -20.93 -21.67
N ARG A 678 43.07 -20.87 -22.35
CA ARG A 678 44.37 -21.18 -21.77
C ARG A 678 44.56 -20.30 -20.54
N ALA A 679 45.05 -20.89 -19.45
CA ALA A 679 45.39 -20.24 -18.17
C ALA A 679 46.42 -19.08 -18.25
N SER A 680 46.71 -18.57 -19.46
CA SER A 680 47.59 -17.44 -19.76
C SER A 680 46.83 -16.13 -20.07
N SER A 681 45.50 -16.10 -19.96
CA SER A 681 44.71 -14.88 -20.12
C SER A 681 44.03 -14.52 -18.80
N SER A 682 44.04 -13.25 -18.41
CA SER A 682 43.41 -12.70 -17.20
C SER A 682 41.87 -12.76 -17.22
N ALA A 683 41.28 -13.70 -17.96
CA ALA A 683 39.85 -13.86 -18.12
C ALA A 683 39.26 -14.61 -16.90
N PRO A 684 38.11 -14.19 -16.36
CA PRO A 684 37.48 -14.85 -15.24
C PRO A 684 36.97 -16.25 -15.63
N ILE A 685 37.18 -17.20 -14.72
CA ILE A 685 36.79 -18.61 -14.88
C ILE A 685 35.27 -18.71 -14.76
N SER A 686 34.62 -19.44 -15.68
CA SER A 686 33.16 -19.67 -15.66
C SER A 686 32.78 -20.65 -14.54
N SER A 687 31.58 -20.56 -13.96
CA SER A 687 31.21 -21.50 -12.89
C SER A 687 30.97 -22.95 -13.40
N PRO A 688 31.17 -23.96 -12.54
CA PRO A 688 30.81 -25.36 -12.83
C PRO A 688 29.35 -25.53 -13.23
N ARG A 689 28.46 -24.71 -12.67
CA ARG A 689 27.03 -24.71 -12.97
C ARG A 689 26.77 -24.37 -14.43
N VAL A 690 27.45 -23.37 -14.99
CA VAL A 690 27.31 -22.99 -16.41
C VAL A 690 27.78 -24.12 -17.31
N ILE A 691 28.96 -24.68 -17.02
CA ILE A 691 29.57 -25.76 -17.78
C ILE A 691 28.66 -26.99 -17.82
N THR A 692 28.19 -27.43 -16.65
CA THR A 692 27.30 -28.60 -16.53
C THR A 692 25.92 -28.36 -17.19
N THR A 693 25.41 -27.12 -17.15
CA THR A 693 24.17 -26.74 -17.84
C THR A 693 24.33 -26.79 -19.36
N LEU A 694 25.43 -26.26 -19.89
CA LEU A 694 25.77 -26.35 -21.32
C LEU A 694 25.94 -27.80 -21.78
N MET A 695 26.71 -28.60 -21.04
CA MET A 695 26.89 -30.03 -21.33
C MET A 695 25.56 -30.78 -21.35
N THR A 696 24.71 -30.54 -20.35
CA THR A 696 23.37 -31.14 -20.27
C THR A 696 22.51 -30.72 -21.45
N THR A 697 22.56 -29.45 -21.84
CA THR A 697 21.80 -28.90 -22.96
C THR A 697 22.24 -29.51 -24.28
N LEU A 698 23.55 -29.60 -24.55
CA LEU A 698 24.09 -30.26 -25.74
C LEU A 698 23.68 -31.73 -25.80
N ALA A 699 23.73 -32.46 -24.68
CA ALA A 699 23.27 -33.85 -24.61
C ALA A 699 21.77 -33.99 -24.89
N LYS A 700 20.94 -33.06 -24.38
CA LYS A 700 19.49 -33.01 -24.68
C LYS A 700 19.24 -32.77 -26.17
N LEU A 701 19.93 -31.80 -26.78
CA LEU A 701 19.79 -31.52 -28.22
C LEU A 701 20.25 -32.72 -29.06
N ALA A 702 21.35 -33.39 -28.69
CA ALA A 702 21.83 -34.58 -29.39
C ALA A 702 20.88 -35.79 -29.24
N SER A 703 20.15 -35.90 -28.12
CA SER A 703 19.11 -36.93 -27.98
C SER A 703 17.90 -36.70 -28.91
N ARG A 704 17.70 -35.45 -29.38
CA ARG A 704 16.65 -35.06 -30.34
C ARG A 704 17.12 -35.14 -31.80
N SER A 705 18.42 -34.98 -32.04
CA SER A 705 19.06 -35.06 -33.35
C SER A 705 20.28 -36.00 -33.26
N GLN A 706 20.08 -37.27 -33.61
CA GLN A 706 21.05 -38.34 -33.36
C GLN A 706 22.39 -38.14 -34.07
N ASP A 707 22.41 -37.38 -35.17
CA ASP A 707 23.63 -37.02 -35.92
C ASP A 707 24.63 -36.21 -35.07
N LEU A 708 24.16 -35.57 -33.99
CA LEU A 708 25.00 -34.78 -33.08
C LEU A 708 25.65 -35.62 -31.97
N ILE A 709 25.18 -36.85 -31.72
CA ILE A 709 25.65 -37.72 -30.62
C ILE A 709 27.17 -37.95 -30.66
N PRO A 710 27.80 -38.24 -31.82
CA PRO A 710 29.25 -38.44 -31.88
C PRO A 710 30.04 -37.20 -31.47
N ARG A 711 29.58 -35.99 -31.86
CA ARG A 711 30.22 -34.71 -31.52
C ARG A 711 30.19 -34.47 -30.01
N VAL A 712 29.02 -34.62 -29.38
CA VAL A 712 28.87 -34.48 -27.91
C VAL A 712 29.70 -35.52 -27.17
N SER A 713 29.68 -36.79 -27.61
CA SER A 713 30.42 -37.87 -26.96
C SER A 713 31.93 -37.63 -26.97
N LEU A 714 32.46 -37.13 -28.09
CA LEU A 714 33.86 -36.73 -28.22
C LEU A 714 34.18 -35.56 -27.28
N TYR A 715 33.30 -34.56 -27.22
CA TYR A 715 33.45 -33.42 -26.32
C TYR A 715 33.48 -33.84 -24.84
N LEU A 716 32.48 -34.61 -24.40
CA LEU A 716 32.39 -35.10 -23.02
C LEU A 716 33.60 -35.94 -22.63
N THR A 717 34.12 -36.75 -23.56
CA THR A 717 35.35 -37.54 -23.34
C THR A 717 36.56 -36.62 -23.13
N LYS A 718 36.73 -35.58 -23.97
CA LYS A 718 37.77 -34.57 -23.78
C LYS A 718 37.61 -33.84 -22.44
N MET A 719 36.37 -33.49 -22.07
CA MET A 719 36.10 -32.82 -20.81
C MET A 719 36.49 -33.67 -19.60
N ARG A 720 36.19 -34.97 -19.60
CA ARG A 720 36.64 -35.90 -18.54
C ARG A 720 38.17 -35.86 -18.37
N SER A 721 38.92 -35.91 -19.46
CA SER A 721 40.38 -35.84 -19.41
C SER A 721 40.91 -34.46 -19.00
N CYS A 722 40.23 -33.39 -19.41
CA CYS A 722 40.62 -32.01 -19.16
C CYS A 722 40.44 -31.63 -17.68
N VAL A 723 39.29 -31.98 -17.10
CA VAL A 723 38.92 -31.71 -15.70
C VAL A 723 39.81 -32.44 -14.71
N GLN A 724 40.36 -33.60 -15.11
CA GLN A 724 41.33 -34.36 -14.32
C GLN A 724 42.76 -33.81 -14.40
N SER A 725 43.01 -32.79 -15.24
CA SER A 725 44.33 -32.19 -15.34
C SER A 725 44.64 -31.33 -14.11
N SER A 726 45.91 -31.31 -13.69
CA SER A 726 46.37 -30.49 -12.56
C SER A 726 46.06 -29.00 -12.76
N ALA A 727 46.02 -28.51 -14.01
CA ALA A 727 45.66 -27.14 -14.32
C ALA A 727 44.17 -26.83 -14.04
N MET A 728 43.25 -27.72 -14.40
CA MET A 728 41.81 -27.53 -14.14
C MET A 728 41.45 -27.69 -12.67
N ILE A 729 42.05 -28.68 -11.98
CA ILE A 729 41.86 -28.86 -10.54
C ILE A 729 42.36 -27.64 -9.77
N SER A 730 43.47 -27.03 -10.21
CA SER A 730 43.95 -25.77 -9.60
C SER A 730 43.05 -24.57 -9.87
N ALA A 731 42.31 -24.58 -10.99
CA ALA A 731 41.46 -23.47 -11.42
C ALA A 731 40.07 -23.48 -10.77
N TYR A 732 39.48 -24.67 -10.58
CA TYR A 732 38.12 -24.84 -10.05
C TYR A 732 38.09 -25.39 -8.61
N GLY A 733 39.17 -26.00 -8.13
CA GLY A 733 39.15 -26.80 -6.91
C GLY A 733 38.71 -28.24 -7.17
N GLU A 734 38.98 -29.13 -6.21
CA GLU A 734 38.68 -30.57 -6.36
C GLU A 734 37.18 -30.87 -6.43
N GLU A 735 36.38 -30.26 -5.55
CA GLU A 735 34.94 -30.52 -5.45
C GLU A 735 34.17 -30.09 -6.71
N ASP A 736 34.44 -28.88 -7.21
CA ASP A 736 33.81 -28.34 -8.41
C ASP A 736 34.25 -29.08 -9.69
N SER A 737 35.52 -29.49 -9.75
CA SER A 737 36.03 -30.36 -10.82
C SER A 737 35.35 -31.73 -10.78
N GLU A 738 35.15 -32.29 -9.59
CA GLU A 738 34.45 -33.57 -9.42
C GLU A 738 33.00 -33.49 -9.92
N GLN A 739 32.27 -32.40 -9.64
CA GLN A 739 30.91 -32.20 -10.15
C GLN A 739 30.84 -32.22 -11.68
N ILE A 740 31.78 -31.52 -12.34
CA ILE A 740 31.86 -31.50 -13.80
C ILE A 740 32.18 -32.91 -14.34
N LEU A 741 33.11 -33.62 -13.67
CA LEU A 741 33.52 -34.97 -14.06
C LEU A 741 32.38 -36.00 -13.93
N ILE A 742 31.66 -35.98 -12.81
CA ILE A 742 30.49 -36.83 -12.56
C ILE A 742 29.47 -36.58 -13.67
N ARG A 743 29.12 -35.30 -13.90
CA ARG A 743 28.11 -34.95 -14.89
C ARG A 743 28.52 -35.34 -16.32
N ALA A 744 29.78 -35.15 -16.68
CA ALA A 744 30.32 -35.58 -17.98
C ALA A 744 30.19 -37.08 -18.17
N THR A 745 30.48 -37.85 -17.11
CA THR A 745 30.45 -39.31 -17.12
C THR A 745 29.02 -39.84 -17.22
N GLU A 746 28.08 -39.25 -16.49
CA GLU A 746 26.65 -39.57 -16.57
C GLU A 746 26.10 -39.37 -17.99
N LEU A 747 26.32 -38.17 -18.56
CA LEU A 747 25.81 -37.83 -19.88
C LEU A 747 26.44 -38.71 -20.97
N LEU A 748 27.74 -38.98 -20.88
CA LEU A 748 28.44 -39.88 -21.82
C LEU A 748 27.88 -41.29 -21.75
N ASN A 749 27.57 -41.79 -20.55
CA ASN A 749 27.00 -43.12 -20.38
C ASN A 749 25.57 -43.21 -20.87
N LEU A 750 24.76 -42.16 -20.68
CA LEU A 750 23.40 -42.09 -21.23
C LEU A 750 23.41 -42.11 -22.76
N LEU A 751 24.27 -41.29 -23.40
CA LEU A 751 24.33 -41.17 -24.86
C LEU A 751 24.82 -42.43 -25.58
N LYS A 752 25.45 -43.38 -24.88
CA LYS A 752 25.77 -44.72 -25.43
C LYS A 752 24.52 -45.53 -25.79
N VAL A 753 23.37 -45.20 -25.19
CA VAL A 753 22.09 -45.87 -25.44
C VAL A 753 21.08 -44.79 -25.89
N PRO A 754 21.07 -44.41 -27.19
CA PRO A 754 20.29 -43.26 -27.67
C PRO A 754 18.80 -43.32 -27.36
N SER A 755 18.20 -44.51 -27.40
CA SER A 755 16.78 -44.72 -27.06
C SER A 755 16.47 -44.40 -25.59
N VAL A 756 17.35 -44.80 -24.67
CA VAL A 756 17.22 -44.49 -23.24
C VAL A 756 17.54 -43.01 -23.00
N ALA A 757 18.57 -42.47 -23.65
CA ALA A 757 18.90 -41.05 -23.57
C ALA A 757 17.72 -40.17 -23.97
N GLN A 758 17.01 -40.49 -25.05
CA GLN A 758 15.84 -39.75 -25.49
C GLN A 758 14.72 -39.76 -24.45
N ILE A 759 14.46 -40.89 -23.77
CA ILE A 759 13.43 -40.98 -22.72
C ILE A 759 13.84 -40.24 -21.45
N VAL A 760 15.10 -40.35 -21.04
CA VAL A 760 15.61 -39.77 -19.78
C VAL A 760 15.85 -38.25 -19.89
N LEU A 761 16.44 -37.82 -21.01
CA LEU A 761 16.80 -36.41 -21.25
C LEU A 761 15.64 -35.61 -21.86
N THR A 762 14.69 -36.29 -22.50
CA THR A 762 13.48 -35.73 -23.12
C THR A 762 12.23 -36.54 -22.72
N PRO A 763 11.85 -36.54 -21.42
CA PRO A 763 10.70 -37.31 -20.98
C PRO A 763 9.41 -36.83 -21.68
N PRO A 764 8.56 -37.75 -22.18
CA PRO A 764 7.24 -37.41 -22.69
C PRO A 764 6.39 -36.73 -21.61
N PHE A 765 5.46 -35.87 -22.00
CA PHE A 765 4.61 -35.11 -21.07
C PHE A 765 3.87 -35.99 -20.04
N GLU A 766 3.53 -37.22 -20.41
CA GLU A 766 2.87 -38.19 -19.53
C GLU A 766 3.78 -38.69 -18.39
N VAL A 767 5.07 -38.92 -18.68
CA VAL A 767 6.07 -39.38 -17.70
C VAL A 767 6.48 -38.26 -16.73
N SER A 768 6.38 -37.00 -17.17
CA SER A 768 6.69 -35.80 -16.38
C SER A 768 5.64 -35.45 -15.30
N LYS A 769 4.52 -36.19 -15.23
CA LYS A 769 3.55 -36.06 -14.12
C LYS A 769 4.12 -36.72 -12.86
N PRO A 770 3.99 -36.11 -11.67
CA PRO A 770 4.51 -36.66 -10.42
C PRO A 770 3.92 -38.03 -10.03
N SER A 771 2.89 -38.51 -10.72
CA SER A 771 2.33 -39.86 -10.57
C SER A 771 3.31 -40.97 -10.98
N PHE A 772 4.20 -40.74 -11.95
CA PHE A 772 5.19 -41.74 -12.39
C PHE A 772 6.48 -41.74 -11.56
N HIS A 773 6.73 -40.68 -10.79
CA HIS A 773 7.88 -40.56 -9.89
C HIS A 773 7.54 -40.89 -8.43
N ARG A 774 6.27 -41.12 -8.11
CA ARG A 774 5.76 -41.48 -6.77
C ARG A 774 5.12 -42.87 -6.74
N ASP A 775 5.48 -43.77 -7.64
CA ASP A 775 5.05 -45.16 -7.47
C ASP A 775 5.99 -45.84 -6.45
N PRO A 776 5.54 -46.14 -5.22
CA PRO A 776 6.35 -46.81 -4.19
C PRO A 776 6.79 -48.22 -4.60
N SER A 777 6.32 -48.73 -5.74
CA SER A 777 6.78 -50.01 -6.30
C SER A 777 8.16 -49.94 -6.97
N SER A 778 8.61 -48.77 -7.44
CA SER A 778 9.93 -48.64 -8.10
C SER A 778 11.09 -48.46 -7.11
N SER A 779 10.82 -48.15 -5.84
CA SER A 779 11.80 -48.09 -4.75
C SER A 779 12.01 -49.43 -4.03
N LEU A 780 11.13 -50.41 -4.27
CA LEU A 780 11.22 -51.75 -3.67
C LEU A 780 12.55 -52.47 -4.00
N PRO A 781 13.09 -52.44 -5.24
CA PRO A 781 14.37 -53.09 -5.54
C PRO A 781 15.55 -52.44 -4.80
N LEU A 782 15.54 -51.12 -4.61
CA LEU A 782 16.57 -50.38 -3.87
C LEU A 782 16.44 -50.58 -2.35
N ALA A 783 15.22 -50.61 -1.82
CA ALA A 783 14.96 -50.93 -0.42
C ALA A 783 15.34 -52.38 -0.11
N ILE A 784 14.95 -53.35 -0.94
CA ILE A 784 15.33 -54.77 -0.78
C ILE A 784 16.84 -54.96 -0.88
N ARG A 785 17.54 -54.22 -1.77
CA ARG A 785 19.00 -54.29 -1.87
C ARG A 785 19.68 -53.74 -0.62
N THR A 786 19.17 -52.64 -0.08
CA THR A 786 19.68 -52.04 1.17
C THR A 786 19.39 -52.93 2.39
N SER A 787 18.19 -53.50 2.49
CA SER A 787 17.81 -54.46 3.52
C SER A 787 18.59 -55.77 3.43
N SER A 788 18.84 -56.27 2.21
CA SER A 788 19.66 -57.47 2.00
C SER A 788 21.11 -57.24 2.39
N VAL A 789 21.68 -56.07 2.08
CA VAL A 789 23.04 -55.68 2.48
C VAL A 789 23.16 -55.52 4.00
N LEU A 790 22.14 -54.97 4.67
CA LEU A 790 22.12 -54.84 6.13
C LEU A 790 21.95 -56.21 6.83
N LEU A 791 21.08 -57.09 6.32
CA LEU A 791 20.90 -58.44 6.85
C LEU A 791 22.09 -59.37 6.60
N LEU A 792 22.84 -59.15 5.51
CA LEU A 792 24.09 -59.87 5.25
C LEU A 792 25.24 -59.39 6.16
N ARG A 793 25.19 -58.14 6.65
CA ARG A 793 26.21 -57.56 7.54
C ARG A 793 26.09 -58.06 8.99
N GLU A 794 24.92 -58.52 9.41
CA GLU A 794 24.71 -59.16 10.73
C GLU A 794 25.15 -60.63 10.79
N ARG A 795 25.52 -61.26 9.67
CA ARG A 795 26.02 -62.65 9.64
C ARG A 795 27.55 -62.78 9.50
N THR A 796 28.28 -61.68 9.51
CA THR A 796 29.75 -61.68 9.46
C THR A 796 30.36 -60.95 10.65
N LEU A 797 30.06 -61.45 11.86
CA LEU A 797 30.92 -61.30 13.03
C LEU A 797 31.17 -62.74 13.53
N PRO A 798 32.36 -63.33 13.34
CA PRO A 798 32.77 -64.47 14.14
C PRO A 798 33.03 -63.99 15.57
N GLY A 799 32.78 -64.88 16.54
CA GLY A 799 33.18 -64.68 17.94
C GLY A 799 34.69 -64.50 18.10
#